data_AF-A0A9Q0BNB0-F1
#
_entry.id   AF-A0A9Q0BNB0-F1
#
_cell.length_a   1.000
_cell.length_b   1.000
_cell.length_c   1.000
_cell.angle_alpha   90.00
_cell.angle_beta   90.00
_cell.angle_gamma   90.00
#
_symmetry.space_group_name_H-M   'P 1'
#
loop_
_entity.id
_entity.type
_entity.pdbx_description
1 polymer ?
#
loop_
_entity_poly.entity_id
_entity_poly.type
_entity_poly.pdbx_seq_one_letter_code
_entity_poly.pdbx_strand_id
1 'polypeptide(L)'
;MNINDGDFKDLRCKLDIMGFTQTLPVLAIPLVQAVFGDLIKTTECLRDTKKKVAELLELGVEPYKCDNSRLLAECNELHLQFLRDREDYELRLCESERKIRNLETDKQHLQSHNDGLQSQLDALLTKQMVSSTAVKKVPSGIGRQTKKPFISTVRSGNVLPTVLGTGTSNLKCTKCNAGVFQKTTTTTKDGVTITQTSGQEELDKMQNDLTAAGEQLEFYKRKVEARNREIRRLNDMLAGGRPPAALAKDCCYKEVGALSQDIDLLQREKSDLMLQVRDFQDKMHDAMQRALGSEEDKRKLQAQLEELKETALQVEQQANAEIDAKELELRHLHLELKKKGRDHRLAGGFASTQSDKQNLNERLKHLTRREEELEATNEKHKRKLLKMQAKIFELQKELKDQNQHTTVTLDEDKIRLTSERDFFQKEYLRLMSKSGSESEVAFLHAQIKSKDDELRALRNELFPGAKLQFSPQKSVQYETLPPATASSCTSTANSNRSDCVQAAIGRVERERDCARSELERVRCERDTLREKQLCNVQLHAEELQALRMRNEELNDRLRQLERDNRDLNSARLPAETNLVLLKEDLVQMRNRMATMQTEIDQLKTENSQITMLNDQNERIIADYKSKLLVAERHRQTADVRASTLDSSRESNRNEVTQLRTDIGALRQTYISLEHEKDTLLHQLDSKTERAYKLEYELKDCKEKRNALEQSVKELEEQVR
;
A
#
# COMPACT_ATOMS: atom_id res chain seq x y z
N MET A 1 29.92 -6.02 74.51
CA MET A 1 28.67 -6.50 73.89
C MET A 1 29.06 -7.57 72.90
N ASN A 2 28.75 -8.84 73.17
CA ASN A 2 28.99 -9.93 72.23
C ASN A 2 27.91 -9.86 71.15
N ILE A 3 28.22 -9.16 70.06
CA ILE A 3 27.38 -9.20 68.85
C ILE A 3 27.57 -10.60 68.27
N ASN A 4 26.49 -11.36 68.20
CA ASN A 4 26.53 -12.73 67.70
C ASN A 4 26.85 -12.69 66.20
N ASP A 5 27.89 -13.41 65.77
CA ASP A 5 28.39 -13.34 64.38
C ASP A 5 27.33 -13.79 63.34
N GLY A 6 26.31 -14.53 63.80
CA GLY A 6 25.12 -14.88 63.02
C GLY A 6 24.20 -13.69 62.72
N ASP A 7 23.90 -12.85 63.73
CA ASP A 7 22.97 -11.72 63.56
C ASP A 7 23.52 -10.66 62.60
N PHE A 8 24.86 -10.48 62.58
CA PHE A 8 25.52 -9.60 61.63
C PHE A 8 25.42 -10.13 60.19
N LYS A 9 25.69 -11.42 59.97
CA LYS A 9 25.60 -12.03 58.63
C LYS A 9 24.17 -11.98 58.10
N ASP A 10 23.18 -12.19 58.95
CA ASP A 10 21.77 -12.13 58.59
C ASP A 10 21.32 -10.70 58.25
N LEU A 11 21.69 -9.71 59.07
CA LEU A 11 21.41 -8.30 58.76
C LEU A 11 22.11 -7.86 57.48
N ARG A 12 23.35 -8.30 57.29
CA ARG A 12 24.14 -7.99 56.11
C ARG A 12 23.52 -8.55 54.83
N CYS A 13 23.12 -9.81 54.84
CA CYS A 13 22.43 -10.44 53.71
C CYS A 13 21.13 -9.70 53.35
N LYS A 14 20.35 -9.29 54.35
CA LYS A 14 19.10 -8.53 54.13
C LYS A 14 19.34 -7.15 53.53
N LEU A 15 20.38 -6.44 53.98
CA LEU A 15 20.77 -5.14 53.42
C LEU A 15 21.30 -5.27 51.98
N ASP A 16 22.06 -6.32 51.69
CA ASP A 16 22.57 -6.59 50.34
C ASP A 16 21.45 -6.87 49.34
N ILE A 17 20.41 -7.61 49.74
CA ILE A 17 19.20 -7.82 48.91
C ILE A 17 18.51 -6.49 48.58
N MET A 18 18.55 -5.52 49.49
CA MET A 18 18.00 -4.18 49.27
C MET A 18 18.96 -3.24 48.52
N GLY A 19 20.12 -3.73 48.09
CA GLY A 19 21.12 -2.96 47.33
C GLY A 19 22.06 -2.11 48.19
N PHE A 20 22.03 -2.25 49.51
CA PHE A 20 22.92 -1.53 50.43
C PHE A 20 24.24 -2.29 50.62
N THR A 21 25.16 -2.11 49.67
CA THR A 21 26.44 -2.84 49.60
C THR A 21 27.60 -2.19 50.35
N GLN A 22 27.37 -1.07 51.04
CA GLN A 22 28.39 -0.35 51.80
C GLN A 22 28.85 -1.14 53.04
N THR A 23 30.11 -0.96 53.44
CA THR A 23 30.67 -1.60 54.63
C THR A 23 29.93 -1.12 55.89
N LEU A 24 29.51 -2.07 56.74
CA LEU A 24 28.77 -1.78 57.97
C LEU A 24 29.72 -1.87 59.18
N PRO A 25 30.00 -0.75 59.87
CA PRO A 25 30.81 -0.77 61.10
C PRO A 25 30.15 -1.59 62.20
N VAL A 26 30.95 -2.36 62.95
CA VAL A 26 30.46 -3.25 64.01
C VAL A 26 29.62 -2.52 65.07
N LEU A 27 29.97 -1.27 65.39
CA LEU A 27 29.25 -0.45 66.35
C LEU A 27 27.85 -0.01 65.86
N ALA A 28 27.62 0.01 64.55
CA ALA A 28 26.36 0.46 63.96
C ALA A 28 25.32 -0.66 63.84
N ILE A 29 25.71 -1.92 64.03
CA ILE A 29 24.86 -3.11 63.81
C ILE A 29 23.54 -3.02 64.60
N PRO A 30 23.52 -2.74 65.92
CA PRO A 30 22.26 -2.76 66.68
C PRO A 30 21.27 -1.68 66.22
N LEU A 31 21.78 -0.50 65.88
CA LEU A 31 20.96 0.61 65.40
C LEU A 31 20.36 0.29 64.02
N VAL A 32 21.18 -0.20 63.10
CA VAL A 32 20.73 -0.56 61.75
C VAL A 32 19.73 -1.72 61.82
N GLN A 33 19.93 -2.70 62.70
CA GLN A 33 18.99 -3.79 62.92
C GLN A 33 17.63 -3.30 63.44
N ALA A 34 17.62 -2.36 64.39
CA ALA A 34 16.38 -1.77 64.91
C ALA A 34 15.63 -0.98 63.84
N VAL A 35 16.33 -0.10 63.12
CA VAL A 35 15.74 0.71 62.02
C VAL A 35 15.20 -0.19 60.90
N PHE A 36 15.93 -1.25 60.55
CA PHE A 36 15.49 -2.20 59.55
C PHE A 36 14.25 -2.98 60.01
N GLY A 37 14.20 -3.39 61.28
CA GLY A 37 13.04 -4.03 61.88
C GLY A 37 11.80 -3.13 61.87
N ASP A 38 11.97 -1.85 62.20
CA ASP A 38 10.89 -0.86 62.15
C ASP A 38 10.43 -0.58 60.71
N LEU A 39 11.36 -0.55 59.75
CA LEU A 39 11.03 -0.41 58.33
C LEU A 39 10.20 -1.60 57.83
N ILE A 40 10.54 -2.83 58.21
CA ILE A 40 9.75 -4.01 57.86
C ILE A 40 8.34 -3.90 58.46
N LYS A 41 8.23 -3.63 59.77
CA LYS A 41 6.94 -3.53 60.44
C LYS A 41 6.06 -2.43 59.85
N THR A 42 6.64 -1.25 59.58
CA THR A 42 5.90 -0.13 58.99
C THR A 42 5.47 -0.42 57.55
N THR A 43 6.31 -1.08 56.76
CA THR A 43 5.93 -1.49 55.38
C THR A 43 4.86 -2.58 55.36
N GLU A 44 4.87 -3.51 56.32
CA GLU A 44 3.81 -4.51 56.49
C GLU A 44 2.48 -3.87 56.94
N CYS A 45 2.51 -3.01 57.97
CA CYS A 45 1.33 -2.25 58.40
C CYS A 45 0.76 -1.37 57.28
N LEU A 46 1.61 -0.74 56.46
CA LEU A 46 1.17 0.05 55.32
C LEU A 46 0.53 -0.83 54.24
N ARG A 47 1.06 -2.03 54.03
CA ARG A 47 0.50 -3.00 53.08
C ARG A 47 -0.89 -3.47 53.52
N ASP A 48 -1.07 -3.75 54.81
CA ASP A 48 -2.35 -4.21 55.36
C ASP A 48 -3.40 -3.10 55.39
N THR A 49 -3.02 -1.88 55.74
CA THR A 49 -3.91 -0.71 55.66
C THR A 49 -4.30 -0.42 54.21
N LYS A 50 -3.36 -0.48 53.25
CA LYS A 50 -3.66 -0.33 51.83
C LYS A 50 -4.65 -1.38 51.32
N LYS A 51 -4.52 -2.64 51.75
CA LYS A 51 -5.50 -3.71 51.43
C LYS A 51 -6.88 -3.39 51.97
N LYS A 52 -6.99 -3.03 53.25
CA LYS A 52 -8.28 -2.67 53.88
C LYS A 52 -8.94 -1.47 53.23
N VAL A 53 -8.16 -0.45 52.84
CA VAL A 53 -8.67 0.72 52.12
C VAL A 53 -9.16 0.33 50.72
N ALA A 54 -8.47 -0.56 50.02
CA ALA A 54 -8.91 -1.06 48.72
C ALA A 54 -10.25 -1.84 48.83
N GLU A 55 -10.39 -2.71 49.82
CA GLU A 55 -11.63 -3.45 50.08
C GLU A 55 -12.80 -2.52 50.43
N LEU A 56 -12.59 -1.51 51.27
CA LEU A 56 -13.62 -0.52 51.61
C LEU A 56 -14.02 0.36 50.41
N LEU A 57 -13.08 0.66 49.51
CA LEU A 57 -13.37 1.38 48.28
C LEU A 57 -14.21 0.53 47.32
N GLU A 58 -13.94 -0.77 47.20
CA GLU A 58 -14.78 -1.67 46.38
C GLU A 58 -16.21 -1.77 46.91
N LEU A 59 -16.36 -1.97 48.23
CA LEU A 59 -17.68 -2.04 48.88
C LEU A 59 -18.46 -0.72 48.78
N GLY A 60 -17.78 0.42 48.81
CA GLY A 60 -18.40 1.73 48.66
C GLY A 60 -18.92 2.02 47.24
N VAL A 61 -18.31 1.40 46.22
CA VAL A 61 -18.68 1.61 44.81
C VAL A 61 -19.77 0.64 44.34
N GLU A 62 -19.94 -0.49 45.02
CA GLU A 62 -20.89 -1.54 44.62
C GLU A 62 -22.36 -1.08 44.50
N PRO A 63 -22.92 -0.28 45.43
CA PRO A 63 -24.30 0.23 45.29
C PRO A 63 -24.48 1.06 44.02
N TYR A 64 -23.48 1.88 43.67
CA TYR A 64 -23.51 2.71 42.47
C TYR A 64 -23.38 1.90 41.19
N LYS A 65 -22.64 0.77 41.21
CA LYS A 65 -22.62 -0.15 40.06
C LYS A 65 -24.00 -0.76 39.84
N CYS A 66 -24.64 -1.25 40.91
CA CYS A 66 -25.99 -1.82 40.83
C CYS A 66 -27.01 -0.80 40.30
N ASP A 67 -26.99 0.44 40.82
CA ASP A 67 -27.88 1.50 40.35
C ASP A 67 -27.61 1.90 38.90
N ASN A 68 -26.34 1.99 38.49
CA ASN A 68 -25.99 2.27 37.10
C ASN A 68 -26.43 1.14 36.16
N SER A 69 -26.27 -0.13 36.57
CA SER A 69 -26.76 -1.28 35.79
C SER A 69 -28.28 -1.24 35.62
N ARG A 70 -29.03 -0.87 36.68
CA ARG A 70 -30.48 -0.70 36.61
C ARG A 70 -30.88 0.45 35.68
N LEU A 71 -30.26 1.62 35.83
CA LEU A 71 -30.54 2.79 34.99
C LEU A 71 -30.19 2.54 33.52
N LEU A 72 -29.13 1.80 33.23
CA LEU A 72 -28.79 1.39 31.87
C LEU A 72 -29.85 0.47 31.27
N ALA A 73 -30.39 -0.47 32.06
CA ALA A 73 -31.47 -1.34 31.61
C ALA A 73 -32.75 -0.54 31.28
N GLU A 74 -33.17 0.36 32.18
CA GLU A 74 -34.34 1.23 31.97
C GLU A 74 -34.14 2.16 30.76
N CYS A 75 -32.95 2.76 30.61
CA CYS A 75 -32.63 3.63 29.48
C CYS A 75 -32.67 2.87 28.15
N ASN A 76 -32.18 1.63 28.12
CA ASN A 76 -32.24 0.77 26.94
C ASN A 76 -33.68 0.38 26.60
N GLU A 77 -34.51 0.05 27.59
CA GLU A 77 -35.92 -0.27 27.39
C GLU A 77 -36.71 0.92 26.81
N LEU A 78 -36.51 2.12 27.39
CA LEU A 78 -37.11 3.35 26.88
C LEU A 78 -36.66 3.68 25.45
N HIS A 79 -35.37 3.46 25.14
CA HIS A 79 -34.87 3.68 23.80
C HIS A 79 -35.52 2.74 22.77
N LEU A 80 -35.65 1.45 23.11
CA LEU A 80 -36.34 0.47 22.26
C LEU A 80 -37.81 0.83 22.07
N GLN A 81 -38.48 1.32 23.12
CA GLN A 81 -39.86 1.78 23.01
C GLN A 81 -39.97 2.98 22.05
N PHE A 82 -39.10 3.98 22.20
CA PHE A 82 -39.06 5.15 21.33
C PHE A 82 -38.84 4.77 19.85
N LEU A 83 -37.95 3.81 19.58
CA LEU A 83 -37.72 3.32 18.22
C LEU A 83 -38.98 2.67 17.62
N ARG A 84 -39.69 1.85 18.40
CA ARG A 84 -40.96 1.23 17.96
C ARG A 84 -42.01 2.29 17.65
N ASP A 85 -42.20 3.25 18.55
CA ASP A 85 -43.19 4.32 18.38
C ASP A 85 -42.87 5.18 17.16
N ARG A 86 -41.58 5.43 16.88
CA ARG A 86 -41.14 6.14 15.68
C ARG A 86 -41.42 5.35 14.40
N GLU A 87 -41.12 4.05 14.37
CA GLU A 87 -41.42 3.19 13.23
C GLU A 87 -42.93 3.16 12.94
N ASP A 88 -43.77 3.05 13.98
CA ASP A 88 -45.22 3.09 13.86
C ASP A 88 -45.72 4.43 13.32
N TYR A 89 -45.12 5.54 13.76
CA TYR A 89 -45.45 6.88 13.26
C TYR A 89 -45.08 7.04 11.78
N GLU A 90 -43.88 6.62 11.39
CA GLU A 90 -43.43 6.67 9.99
C GLU A 90 -44.34 5.84 9.08
N LEU A 91 -44.79 4.67 9.54
CA LEU A 91 -45.72 3.83 8.80
C LEU A 91 -47.07 4.53 8.58
N ARG A 92 -47.64 5.15 9.63
CA ARG A 92 -48.88 5.93 9.52
C ARG A 92 -48.74 7.15 8.60
N LEU A 93 -47.57 7.78 8.60
CA LEU A 93 -47.27 8.91 7.72
C LEU A 93 -47.27 8.46 6.26
N CYS A 94 -46.53 7.40 5.92
CA CYS A 94 -46.53 6.83 4.57
C CYS A 94 -47.93 6.40 4.10
N GLU A 95 -48.73 5.80 4.98
CA GLU A 95 -50.11 5.45 4.65
C GLU A 95 -50.98 6.67 4.35
N SER A 96 -50.77 7.77 5.09
CA SER A 96 -51.50 9.03 4.91
C SER A 96 -51.08 9.74 3.63
N GLU A 97 -49.78 9.80 3.33
CA GLU A 97 -49.25 10.36 2.07
C GLU A 97 -49.78 9.60 0.86
N ARG A 98 -49.82 8.26 0.91
CA ARG A 98 -50.43 7.44 -0.13
C ARG A 98 -51.92 7.76 -0.33
N LYS A 99 -52.68 7.96 0.76
CA LYS A 99 -54.08 8.39 0.68
C LYS A 99 -54.22 9.77 0.03
N ILE A 100 -53.32 10.71 0.35
CA ILE A 100 -53.32 12.05 -0.24
C ILE A 100 -53.10 11.95 -1.75
N ARG A 101 -52.07 11.22 -2.20
CA ARG A 101 -51.79 11.02 -3.64
C ARG A 101 -53.00 10.45 -4.38
N ASN A 102 -53.64 9.42 -3.82
CA ASN A 102 -54.85 8.84 -4.41
C ASN A 102 -56.00 9.84 -4.53
N LEU A 103 -56.21 10.69 -3.51
CA LEU A 103 -57.23 11.72 -3.54
C LEU A 103 -56.88 12.84 -4.54
N GLU A 104 -55.60 13.18 -4.70
CA GLU A 104 -55.14 14.13 -5.70
C GLU A 104 -55.35 13.62 -7.13
N THR A 105 -55.08 12.34 -7.38
CA THR A 105 -55.39 11.72 -8.68
C THR A 105 -56.90 11.71 -8.95
N ASP A 106 -57.72 11.33 -7.96
CA ASP A 106 -59.18 11.36 -8.10
C ASP A 106 -59.69 12.78 -8.37
N LYS A 107 -59.12 13.79 -7.69
CA LYS A 107 -59.43 15.20 -7.92
C LYS A 107 -59.10 15.62 -9.35
N GLN A 108 -57.92 15.26 -9.87
CA GLN A 108 -57.53 15.59 -11.24
C GLN A 108 -58.48 14.96 -12.26
N HIS A 109 -58.84 13.68 -12.08
CA HIS A 109 -59.80 13.00 -12.94
C HIS A 109 -61.18 13.68 -12.95
N LEU A 110 -61.71 14.02 -11.77
CA LEU A 110 -62.98 14.74 -11.65
C LEU A 110 -62.93 16.13 -12.27
N GLN A 111 -61.79 16.82 -12.15
CA GLN A 111 -61.58 18.13 -12.74
C GLN A 111 -61.58 18.05 -14.28
N SER A 112 -60.82 17.13 -14.87
CA SER A 112 -60.84 16.91 -16.33
C SER A 112 -62.23 16.52 -16.85
N HIS A 113 -62.99 15.74 -16.06
CA HIS A 113 -64.36 15.40 -16.41
C HIS A 113 -65.29 16.63 -16.39
N ASN A 114 -65.19 17.47 -15.36
CA ASN A 114 -65.95 18.72 -15.29
C ASN A 114 -65.60 19.66 -16.44
N ASP A 115 -64.32 19.79 -16.79
CA ASP A 115 -63.87 20.59 -17.93
C ASP A 115 -64.45 20.05 -19.26
N GLY A 116 -64.53 18.72 -19.39
CA GLY A 116 -65.17 18.05 -20.52
C GLY A 116 -66.67 18.35 -20.60
N LEU A 117 -67.41 18.28 -19.49
CA LEU A 117 -68.82 18.64 -19.43
C LEU A 117 -69.05 20.13 -19.71
N GLN A 118 -68.18 21.00 -19.18
CA GLN A 118 -68.23 22.44 -19.42
C GLN A 118 -68.06 22.75 -20.92
N SER A 119 -67.09 22.09 -21.57
CA SER A 119 -66.87 22.22 -23.02
C SER A 119 -68.09 21.76 -23.82
N GLN A 120 -68.77 20.70 -23.40
CA GLN A 120 -70.03 20.25 -24.03
C GLN A 120 -71.17 21.26 -23.83
N LEU A 121 -71.28 21.86 -22.64
CA LEU A 121 -72.25 22.91 -22.35
C LEU A 121 -72.00 24.15 -23.22
N ASP A 122 -70.76 24.58 -23.32
CA ASP A 122 -70.35 25.73 -24.14
C ASP A 122 -70.62 25.47 -25.63
N ALA A 123 -70.40 24.24 -26.11
CA ALA A 123 -70.74 23.84 -27.47
C ALA A 123 -72.26 23.87 -27.73
N LEU A 124 -73.09 23.46 -26.77
CA LEU A 124 -74.55 23.54 -26.86
C LEU A 124 -75.05 24.99 -26.83
N LEU A 125 -74.50 25.83 -25.94
CA LEU A 125 -74.81 27.27 -25.87
C LEU A 125 -74.42 27.99 -27.16
N THR A 126 -73.26 27.66 -27.73
CA THR A 126 -72.82 28.22 -29.02
C THR A 126 -73.76 27.82 -30.15
N LYS A 127 -74.19 26.55 -30.20
CA LYS A 127 -75.22 26.09 -31.15
C LYS A 127 -76.56 26.81 -30.97
N GLN A 128 -76.94 27.16 -29.74
CA GLN A 128 -78.15 27.92 -29.43
C GLN A 128 -78.04 29.41 -29.85
N MET A 129 -76.88 30.04 -29.62
CA MET A 129 -76.61 31.42 -30.02
C MET A 129 -76.62 31.63 -31.54
N VAL A 130 -76.08 30.66 -32.31
CA VAL A 130 -76.11 30.68 -33.78
C VAL A 130 -77.54 30.52 -34.34
N SER A 131 -78.44 29.83 -33.63
CA SER A 131 -79.87 29.79 -34.01
C SER A 131 -80.63 31.09 -33.69
N SER A 132 -80.14 31.91 -32.76
CA SER A 132 -80.85 33.12 -32.28
C SER A 132 -80.48 34.44 -32.98
N THR A 133 -79.47 34.46 -33.85
CA THR A 133 -78.95 35.71 -34.47
C THR A 133 -79.47 35.99 -35.89
N ALA A 134 -80.50 35.28 -36.35
CA ALA A 134 -81.14 35.51 -37.65
C ALA A 134 -82.55 36.11 -37.55
N VAL A 135 -82.75 37.33 -37.01
CA VAL A 135 -83.82 38.27 -37.45
C VAL A 135 -83.41 39.73 -37.15
N LYS A 136 -83.68 40.59 -38.13
CA LYS A 136 -83.27 41.99 -38.36
C LYS A 136 -84.08 43.06 -37.59
N LYS A 137 -83.37 44.16 -37.30
CA LYS A 137 -83.70 45.60 -37.52
C LYS A 137 -84.73 46.37 -36.63
N VAL A 138 -84.15 47.39 -35.96
CA VAL A 138 -84.48 48.84 -35.97
C VAL A 138 -85.44 49.39 -34.89
N PRO A 139 -85.19 50.64 -34.38
CA PRO A 139 -85.49 51.04 -33.01
C PRO A 139 -86.50 52.20 -32.85
N SER A 140 -86.70 52.58 -31.59
CA SER A 140 -87.27 53.85 -31.05
C SER A 140 -88.78 53.92 -30.82
N GLY A 141 -89.15 54.39 -29.62
CA GLY A 141 -90.41 55.12 -29.40
C GLY A 141 -91.28 54.66 -28.23
N ILE A 142 -91.11 55.35 -27.11
CA ILE A 142 -92.01 55.63 -25.97
C ILE A 142 -93.50 55.23 -26.11
N GLY A 143 -94.04 54.56 -25.09
CA GLY A 143 -95.48 54.46 -24.86
C GLY A 143 -95.85 53.63 -23.61
N ARG A 144 -96.30 54.30 -22.54
CA ARG A 144 -96.83 53.68 -21.31
C ARG A 144 -98.20 53.03 -21.56
N GLN A 145 -98.54 52.12 -20.61
CA GLN A 145 -99.86 51.62 -20.19
C GLN A 145 -100.30 50.27 -20.80
N THR A 146 -100.20 49.18 -20.02
CA THR A 146 -101.34 48.60 -19.26
C THR A 146 -101.13 47.12 -18.90
N LYS A 147 -101.37 46.81 -17.61
CA LYS A 147 -102.01 45.61 -17.02
C LYS A 147 -101.52 44.18 -17.37
N LYS A 148 -101.11 43.47 -16.31
CA LYS A 148 -100.99 41.99 -16.21
C LYS A 148 -102.37 41.31 -16.33
N PRO A 149 -102.44 39.99 -16.61
CA PRO A 149 -102.41 38.96 -15.55
C PRO A 149 -101.55 37.72 -15.94
N PHE A 150 -100.73 37.14 -15.07
CA PHE A 150 -101.00 35.99 -14.18
C PHE A 150 -101.78 34.82 -14.80
N ILE A 151 -101.15 33.62 -14.83
CA ILE A 151 -101.64 32.22 -14.68
C ILE A 151 -100.40 31.33 -14.96
N SER A 152 -99.72 30.76 -13.95
CA SER A 152 -99.97 29.46 -13.30
C SER A 152 -100.14 28.29 -14.27
N THR A 153 -99.16 27.38 -14.35
CA THR A 153 -99.40 25.91 -14.23
C THR A 153 -98.08 25.14 -14.28
N VAL A 154 -97.86 24.36 -13.22
CA VAL A 154 -96.97 23.21 -13.16
C VAL A 154 -97.63 22.06 -13.94
N ARG A 155 -96.89 21.38 -14.82
CA ARG A 155 -97.06 19.93 -15.06
C ARG A 155 -95.87 19.30 -15.79
N SER A 156 -95.57 18.12 -15.29
CA SER A 156 -94.49 17.21 -15.62
C SER A 156 -94.64 16.53 -16.98
N GLY A 157 -93.49 16.09 -17.50
CA GLY A 157 -93.35 14.88 -18.31
C GLY A 157 -93.72 15.01 -19.79
N ASN A 158 -92.70 14.89 -20.65
CA ASN A 158 -92.73 13.90 -21.73
C ASN A 158 -91.37 13.80 -22.43
N VAL A 159 -90.88 12.55 -22.45
CA VAL A 159 -90.34 11.80 -23.60
C VAL A 159 -89.23 12.45 -24.44
N LEU A 160 -88.05 11.81 -24.38
CA LEU A 160 -86.91 11.91 -25.31
C LEU A 160 -87.31 12.01 -26.79
N PRO A 161 -86.50 12.71 -27.59
CA PRO A 161 -86.14 12.22 -28.92
C PRO A 161 -84.66 11.81 -29.00
N THR A 162 -84.46 10.59 -29.47
CA THR A 162 -83.20 10.01 -29.95
C THR A 162 -82.65 10.81 -31.13
N VAL A 163 -81.42 11.32 -31.04
CA VAL A 163 -80.61 11.64 -32.22
C VAL A 163 -79.17 11.17 -32.00
N LEU A 164 -78.77 10.26 -32.88
CA LEU A 164 -77.45 9.67 -33.04
C LEU A 164 -76.34 10.72 -33.19
N GLY A 165 -75.21 10.48 -32.55
CA GLY A 165 -73.98 11.23 -32.76
C GLY A 165 -72.85 10.75 -31.85
N THR A 166 -72.16 9.70 -32.30
CA THR A 166 -70.76 9.33 -31.99
C THR A 166 -70.05 10.19 -30.94
N GLY A 167 -69.89 9.64 -29.73
CA GLY A 167 -69.07 10.20 -28.67
C GLY A 167 -68.88 9.15 -27.58
N THR A 168 -67.76 8.44 -27.62
CA THR A 168 -67.31 7.47 -26.64
C THR A 168 -67.21 8.09 -25.24
N SER A 169 -68.19 7.88 -24.38
CA SER A 169 -68.05 8.11 -22.93
C SER A 169 -67.84 6.76 -22.22
N ASN A 170 -66.60 6.26 -22.29
CA ASN A 170 -66.18 5.14 -21.45
C ASN A 170 -65.98 5.65 -20.02
N LEU A 171 -66.98 5.47 -19.16
CA LEU A 171 -66.80 5.61 -17.72
C LEU A 171 -65.89 4.47 -17.21
N LYS A 172 -64.77 4.78 -16.55
CA LYS A 172 -63.98 3.83 -15.77
C LYS A 172 -63.99 4.27 -14.30
N CYS A 173 -64.52 3.41 -13.44
CA CYS A 173 -64.48 3.55 -11.99
C CYS A 173 -63.23 2.80 -11.47
N THR A 174 -62.29 3.51 -10.86
CA THR A 174 -61.04 2.96 -10.30
C THR A 174 -61.23 2.06 -9.07
N LYS A 175 -62.48 1.84 -8.61
CA LYS A 175 -62.78 1.00 -7.44
C LYS A 175 -63.45 -0.35 -7.75
N CYS A 176 -63.93 -0.61 -8.97
CA CYS A 176 -64.50 -1.91 -9.32
C CYS A 176 -63.62 -2.69 -10.29
N ASN A 177 -62.93 -3.69 -9.75
CA ASN A 177 -62.12 -4.68 -10.47
C ASN A 177 -63.01 -5.72 -11.22
N ALA A 178 -64.02 -5.25 -11.96
CA ALA A 178 -64.90 -6.07 -12.79
C ALA A 178 -65.12 -5.35 -14.13
N GLY A 179 -64.48 -5.89 -15.18
CA GLY A 179 -64.32 -5.22 -16.46
C GLY A 179 -65.54 -5.19 -17.36
N VAL A 180 -65.46 -4.29 -18.35
CA VAL A 180 -65.86 -4.58 -19.72
C VAL A 180 -64.65 -4.25 -20.58
N PHE A 181 -63.93 -5.29 -20.98
CA PHE A 181 -62.79 -5.19 -21.87
C PHE A 181 -63.30 -4.93 -23.30
N GLN A 182 -63.00 -3.77 -23.89
CA GLN A 182 -62.97 -3.69 -25.36
C GLN A 182 -61.68 -4.36 -25.83
N LYS A 183 -61.73 -5.69 -25.99
CA LYS A 183 -60.73 -6.43 -26.77
C LYS A 183 -61.09 -6.28 -28.24
N THR A 184 -60.33 -5.49 -29.00
CA THR A 184 -60.29 -5.67 -30.45
C THR A 184 -59.60 -7.01 -30.72
N THR A 185 -60.40 -8.01 -31.06
CA THR A 185 -59.92 -9.35 -31.39
C THR A 185 -59.80 -9.43 -32.91
N THR A 186 -58.57 -9.49 -33.44
CA THR A 186 -58.34 -9.85 -34.84
C THR A 186 -57.85 -11.30 -34.88
N THR A 187 -58.69 -12.20 -35.37
CA THR A 187 -58.33 -13.58 -35.70
C THR A 187 -57.56 -13.61 -37.01
N THR A 188 -56.26 -13.90 -36.96
CA THR A 188 -55.52 -14.41 -38.13
C THR A 188 -55.76 -15.91 -38.28
N LYS A 189 -55.61 -16.44 -39.50
CA LYS A 189 -56.08 -17.78 -39.92
C LYS A 189 -55.46 -18.99 -39.19
N ASP A 190 -54.55 -18.77 -38.24
CA ASP A 190 -53.84 -19.84 -37.50
C ASP A 190 -54.22 -19.94 -36.01
N GLY A 191 -55.32 -19.32 -35.58
CA GLY A 191 -55.96 -19.65 -34.29
C GLY A 191 -55.25 -19.15 -33.01
N VAL A 192 -54.27 -18.24 -33.11
CA VAL A 192 -53.63 -17.62 -31.93
C VAL A 192 -54.28 -16.27 -31.61
N THR A 193 -54.79 -16.12 -30.39
CA THR A 193 -55.41 -14.88 -29.90
C THR A 193 -54.36 -13.98 -29.26
N ILE A 194 -54.04 -12.83 -29.86
CA ILE A 194 -53.15 -11.82 -29.27
C ILE A 194 -54.01 -10.66 -28.75
N THR A 195 -54.04 -10.48 -27.43
CA THR A 195 -54.61 -9.29 -26.78
C THR A 195 -53.56 -8.18 -26.76
N GLN A 196 -53.72 -7.14 -27.57
CA GLN A 196 -52.93 -5.91 -27.47
C GLN A 196 -53.56 -4.96 -26.43
N THR A 197 -52.98 -4.93 -25.24
CA THR A 197 -53.01 -3.78 -24.33
C THR A 197 -52.15 -2.67 -24.95
N SER A 198 -52.61 -1.41 -24.91
CA SER A 198 -51.82 -0.33 -25.53
C SER A 198 -50.50 -0.19 -24.78
N GLY A 199 -49.35 -0.20 -25.49
CA GLY A 199 -48.03 -0.26 -24.88
C GLY A 199 -47.73 0.89 -23.88
N GLN A 200 -48.50 1.97 -23.95
CA GLN A 200 -48.42 3.09 -23.02
C GLN A 200 -48.94 2.71 -21.62
N GLU A 201 -50.02 1.92 -21.52
CA GLU A 201 -50.60 1.52 -20.22
C GLU A 201 -49.69 0.50 -19.49
N GLU A 202 -48.97 -0.35 -20.22
CA GLU A 202 -47.98 -1.27 -19.64
C GLU A 202 -46.72 -0.54 -19.18
N LEU A 203 -46.26 0.45 -19.93
CA LEU A 203 -45.15 1.31 -19.51
C LEU A 203 -45.49 2.09 -18.25
N ASP A 204 -46.68 2.70 -18.18
CA ASP A 204 -47.11 3.46 -16.99
C ASP A 204 -47.26 2.54 -15.78
N LYS A 205 -47.74 1.31 -15.96
CA LYS A 205 -47.82 0.31 -14.87
C LYS A 205 -46.42 -0.10 -14.39
N MET A 206 -45.51 -0.42 -15.30
CA MET A 206 -44.13 -0.78 -14.95
C MET A 206 -43.38 0.38 -14.29
N GLN A 207 -43.63 1.62 -14.72
CA GLN A 207 -43.08 2.83 -14.11
C GLN A 207 -43.57 3.01 -12.66
N ASN A 208 -44.87 2.76 -12.41
CA ASN A 208 -45.46 2.83 -11.07
C ASN A 208 -44.94 1.71 -10.15
N ASP A 209 -44.83 0.48 -10.67
CA ASP A 209 -44.29 -0.66 -9.92
C ASP A 209 -42.79 -0.44 -9.57
N LEU A 210 -42.01 0.14 -10.49
CA LEU A 210 -40.62 0.54 -10.24
C LEU A 210 -40.50 1.61 -9.16
N THR A 211 -41.40 2.60 -9.18
CA THR A 211 -41.42 3.68 -8.18
C THR A 211 -41.79 3.13 -6.79
N ALA A 212 -42.80 2.27 -6.71
CA ALA A 212 -43.22 1.62 -5.47
C ALA A 212 -42.12 0.70 -4.90
N ALA A 213 -41.43 -0.06 -5.76
CA ALA A 213 -40.29 -0.88 -5.36
C ALA A 213 -39.13 -0.01 -4.84
N GLY A 214 -38.87 1.14 -5.46
CA GLY A 214 -37.87 2.11 -5.02
C GLY A 214 -38.17 2.70 -3.63
N GLU A 215 -39.42 3.11 -3.38
CA GLU A 215 -39.86 3.61 -2.07
C GLU A 215 -39.71 2.53 -0.98
N GLN A 216 -40.04 1.28 -1.29
CA GLN A 216 -39.89 0.15 -0.36
C GLN A 216 -38.42 -0.16 -0.04
N LEU A 217 -37.53 -0.05 -1.03
CA LEU A 217 -36.10 -0.27 -0.85
C LEU A 217 -35.48 0.83 0.02
N GLU A 218 -35.85 2.09 -0.20
CA GLU A 218 -35.44 3.22 0.64
C GLU A 218 -35.96 3.10 2.08
N PHE A 219 -37.18 2.60 2.29
CA PHE A 219 -37.69 2.29 3.63
C PHE A 219 -36.82 1.24 4.34
N TYR A 220 -36.52 0.12 3.69
CA TYR A 220 -35.68 -0.92 4.28
C TYR A 220 -34.24 -0.45 4.54
N LYS A 221 -33.69 0.40 3.66
CA LYS A 221 -32.37 1.02 3.83
C LYS A 221 -32.32 1.88 5.09
N ARG A 222 -33.31 2.76 5.31
CA ARG A 222 -33.43 3.54 6.55
C ARG A 222 -33.54 2.65 7.79
N LYS A 223 -34.28 1.55 7.70
CA LYS A 223 -34.41 0.57 8.80
C LYS A 223 -33.07 -0.10 9.13
N VAL A 224 -32.30 -0.50 8.11
CA VAL A 224 -30.95 -1.05 8.30
C VAL A 224 -30.00 -0.01 8.90
N GLU A 225 -30.05 1.23 8.45
CA GLU A 225 -29.25 2.33 9.02
C GLU A 225 -29.60 2.64 10.48
N ALA A 226 -30.88 2.56 10.86
CA ALA A 226 -31.31 2.71 12.24
C ALA A 226 -30.78 1.56 13.11
N ARG A 227 -30.86 0.31 12.64
CA ARG A 227 -30.27 -0.84 13.35
C ARG A 227 -28.75 -0.73 13.47
N ASN A 228 -28.06 -0.30 12.43
CA ASN A 228 -26.60 -0.12 12.46
C ASN A 228 -26.16 1.01 13.41
N ARG A 229 -26.99 2.06 13.56
CA ARG A 229 -26.78 3.09 14.60
C ARG A 229 -26.95 2.51 16.00
N GLU A 230 -27.95 1.67 16.20
CA GLU A 230 -28.19 1.05 17.51
C GLU A 230 -27.12 0.01 17.87
N ILE A 231 -26.63 -0.77 16.90
CA ILE A 231 -25.49 -1.66 17.10
C ILE A 231 -24.25 -0.87 17.53
N ARG A 232 -24.00 0.30 16.92
CA ARG A 232 -22.91 1.20 17.35
C ARG A 232 -23.11 1.69 18.78
N ARG A 233 -24.31 2.20 19.13
CA ARG A 233 -24.63 2.65 20.49
C ARG A 233 -24.45 1.54 21.53
N LEU A 234 -24.92 0.33 21.23
CA LEU A 234 -24.79 -0.83 22.11
C LEU A 234 -23.32 -1.26 22.24
N ASN A 235 -22.54 -1.26 21.16
CA ASN A 235 -21.11 -1.54 21.21
C ASN A 235 -20.35 -0.50 22.06
N ASP A 236 -20.69 0.78 21.94
CA ASP A 236 -20.10 1.84 22.76
C ASP A 236 -20.42 1.67 24.25
N MET A 237 -21.60 1.13 24.58
CA MET A 237 -22.02 0.83 25.95
C MET A 237 -21.35 -0.44 26.51
N LEU A 238 -21.16 -1.47 25.67
CA LEU A 238 -20.54 -2.74 26.03
C LEU A 238 -19.01 -2.63 26.17
N ALA A 239 -18.37 -1.61 25.59
CA ALA A 239 -16.94 -1.37 25.70
C ALA A 239 -16.45 -1.12 27.15
N GLY A 240 -17.35 -0.78 28.08
CA GLY A 240 -17.03 -0.52 29.48
C GLY A 240 -16.30 0.81 29.71
N GLY A 241 -16.46 1.39 30.91
CA GLY A 241 -15.86 2.67 31.32
C GLY A 241 -16.86 3.83 31.39
N ARG A 242 -16.41 4.99 31.90
CA ARG A 242 -17.23 6.22 31.92
C ARG A 242 -17.34 6.77 30.49
N PRO A 243 -18.53 7.21 30.03
CA PRO A 243 -18.70 7.81 28.71
C PRO A 243 -17.75 9.01 28.53
N PRO A 244 -17.11 9.19 27.37
CA PRO A 244 -16.21 10.33 27.12
C PRO A 244 -16.85 11.69 27.41
N ALA A 245 -18.16 11.83 27.13
CA ALA A 245 -18.93 13.03 27.43
C ALA A 245 -19.11 13.30 28.95
N ALA A 246 -19.19 12.25 29.77
CA ALA A 246 -19.26 12.37 31.23
C ALA A 246 -17.87 12.65 31.83
N LEU A 247 -16.82 12.03 31.28
CA LEU A 247 -15.44 12.33 31.65
C LEU A 247 -15.07 13.79 31.34
N ALA A 248 -15.51 14.32 30.20
CA ALA A 248 -15.30 15.71 29.83
C ALA A 248 -16.01 16.70 30.77
N LYS A 249 -17.14 16.30 31.38
CA LYS A 249 -17.97 17.15 32.23
C LYS A 249 -17.54 17.14 33.70
N ASP A 250 -17.02 16.00 34.18
CA ASP A 250 -16.51 15.83 35.55
C ASP A 250 -14.99 16.08 35.66
N CYS A 251 -14.34 16.45 34.56
CA CYS A 251 -12.89 16.68 34.53
C CYS A 251 -12.51 17.89 35.39
N CYS A 252 -12.14 17.62 36.65
CA CYS A 252 -11.61 18.61 37.58
C CYS A 252 -10.12 18.93 37.32
N TYR A 253 -9.60 18.65 36.12
CA TYR A 253 -8.23 19.00 35.76
C TYR A 253 -8.18 20.44 35.26
N LYS A 254 -7.41 21.28 35.95
CA LYS A 254 -7.17 22.68 35.59
C LYS A 254 -6.33 22.85 34.30
N GLU A 255 -6.02 21.77 33.60
CA GLU A 255 -5.22 21.71 32.37
C GLU A 255 -5.94 20.96 31.24
N VAL A 256 -7.21 21.29 31.00
CA VAL A 256 -8.03 20.72 29.91
C VAL A 256 -7.35 20.87 28.54
N GLY A 257 -6.51 21.90 28.35
CA GLY A 257 -5.79 22.14 27.10
C GLY A 257 -4.76 21.06 26.72
N ALA A 258 -4.11 20.42 27.69
CA ALA A 258 -3.15 19.35 27.43
C ALA A 258 -3.87 18.06 27.02
N LEU A 259 -4.95 17.70 27.73
CA LEU A 259 -5.79 16.56 27.40
C LEU A 259 -6.55 16.73 26.07
N SER A 260 -6.99 17.95 25.73
CA SER A 260 -7.59 18.19 24.41
C SER A 260 -6.57 18.04 23.28
N GLN A 261 -5.32 18.49 23.51
CA GLN A 261 -4.24 18.28 22.54
C GLN A 261 -3.91 16.79 22.39
N ASP A 262 -3.86 16.03 23.47
CA ASP A 262 -3.63 14.59 23.42
C ASP A 262 -4.78 13.83 22.73
N ILE A 263 -6.03 14.23 22.97
CA ILE A 263 -7.20 13.67 22.27
C ILE A 263 -7.15 14.01 20.78
N ASP A 264 -6.79 15.23 20.41
CA ASP A 264 -6.66 15.65 19.01
C ASP A 264 -5.49 14.93 18.32
N LEU A 265 -4.39 14.68 19.03
CA LEU A 265 -3.27 13.87 18.55
C LEU A 265 -3.70 12.42 18.33
N LEU A 266 -4.37 11.80 19.30
CA LEU A 266 -4.87 10.43 19.19
C LEU A 266 -5.93 10.27 18.10
N GLN A 267 -6.79 11.28 17.88
CA GLN A 267 -7.77 11.27 16.79
C GLN A 267 -7.12 11.41 15.42
N ARG A 268 -6.05 12.22 15.31
CA ARG A 268 -5.24 12.30 14.08
C ARG A 268 -4.52 10.98 13.82
N GLU A 269 -3.84 10.41 14.82
CA GLU A 269 -3.16 9.12 14.69
C GLU A 269 -4.13 8.00 14.31
N LYS A 270 -5.34 7.96 14.91
CA LYS A 270 -6.39 7.02 14.53
C LYS A 270 -6.80 7.19 13.06
N SER A 271 -6.95 8.43 12.60
CA SER A 271 -7.35 8.72 11.22
C SER A 271 -6.26 8.34 10.22
N ASP A 272 -5.00 8.65 10.55
CA ASP A 272 -3.82 8.27 9.76
C ASP A 272 -3.65 6.76 9.67
N LEU A 273 -3.87 6.05 10.77
CA LEU A 273 -3.85 4.58 10.80
C LEU A 273 -4.99 3.99 9.95
N MET A 274 -6.19 4.56 9.99
CA MET A 274 -7.29 4.11 9.12
C MET A 274 -6.99 4.35 7.64
N LEU A 275 -6.38 5.49 7.29
CA LEU A 275 -5.92 5.77 5.92
C LEU A 275 -4.84 4.79 5.48
N GLN A 276 -3.82 4.53 6.32
CA GLN A 276 -2.80 3.53 6.03
C GLN A 276 -3.38 2.14 5.81
N VAL A 277 -4.35 1.71 6.62
CA VAL A 277 -5.01 0.41 6.44
C VAL A 277 -5.72 0.35 5.09
N ARG A 278 -6.37 1.43 4.66
CA ARG A 278 -7.05 1.51 3.36
C ARG A 278 -6.04 1.48 2.20
N ASP A 279 -4.96 2.23 2.29
CA ASP A 279 -3.88 2.22 1.29
C ASP A 279 -3.22 0.83 1.17
N PHE A 280 -3.04 0.12 2.29
CA PHE A 280 -2.55 -1.26 2.26
C PHE A 280 -3.55 -2.21 1.60
N GLN A 281 -4.85 -2.03 1.84
CA GLN A 281 -5.90 -2.80 1.17
C GLN A 281 -5.90 -2.54 -0.33
N ASP A 282 -5.79 -1.29 -0.77
CA ASP A 282 -5.75 -0.94 -2.20
C ASP A 282 -4.47 -1.50 -2.87
N LYS A 283 -3.31 -1.36 -2.21
CA LYS A 283 -2.05 -1.95 -2.68
C LYS A 283 -2.11 -3.49 -2.77
N MET A 284 -2.84 -4.14 -1.84
CA MET A 284 -3.09 -5.58 -1.91
C MET A 284 -4.01 -5.95 -3.08
N HIS A 285 -5.07 -5.19 -3.35
CA HIS A 285 -5.94 -5.42 -4.51
C HIS A 285 -5.17 -5.27 -5.82
N ASP A 286 -4.35 -4.22 -5.96
CA ASP A 286 -3.52 -4.00 -7.15
C ASP A 286 -2.46 -5.08 -7.34
N ALA A 287 -1.84 -5.55 -6.25
CA ALA A 287 -0.89 -6.66 -6.29
C ALA A 287 -1.58 -7.96 -6.69
N MET A 288 -2.76 -8.24 -6.17
CA MET A 288 -3.58 -9.39 -6.53
C MET A 288 -3.99 -9.35 -8.01
N GLN A 289 -4.40 -8.18 -8.51
CA GLN A 289 -4.79 -8.02 -9.91
C GLN A 289 -3.60 -8.20 -10.87
N ARG A 290 -2.41 -7.70 -10.50
CA ARG A 290 -1.17 -7.98 -11.25
C ARG A 290 -0.76 -9.45 -11.20
N ALA A 291 -0.93 -10.12 -10.06
CA ALA A 291 -0.66 -11.54 -9.92
C ALA A 291 -1.59 -12.38 -10.81
N LEU A 292 -2.88 -12.04 -10.86
CA LEU A 292 -3.85 -12.67 -11.76
C LEU A 292 -3.49 -12.46 -13.23
N GLY A 293 -3.12 -11.23 -13.62
CA GLY A 293 -2.65 -10.95 -14.99
C GLY A 293 -1.40 -11.76 -15.36
N SER A 294 -0.44 -11.87 -14.43
CA SER A 294 0.76 -12.70 -14.64
C SER A 294 0.44 -14.20 -14.73
N GLU A 295 -0.55 -14.69 -13.98
CA GLU A 295 -1.02 -16.08 -14.10
C GLU A 295 -1.67 -16.32 -15.46
N GLU A 296 -2.46 -15.36 -15.94
CA GLU A 296 -3.11 -15.44 -17.25
C GLU A 296 -2.09 -15.46 -18.39
N ASP A 297 -1.06 -14.61 -18.33
CA ASP A 297 0.04 -14.62 -19.29
C ASP A 297 0.87 -15.90 -19.23
N LYS A 298 1.10 -16.45 -18.02
CA LYS A 298 1.75 -17.76 -17.86
C LYS A 298 0.93 -18.87 -18.52
N ARG A 299 -0.40 -18.86 -18.40
CA ARG A 299 -1.27 -19.83 -19.09
C ARG A 299 -1.20 -19.68 -20.61
N LYS A 300 -1.18 -18.44 -21.13
CA LYS A 300 -1.00 -18.19 -22.57
C LYS A 300 0.34 -18.71 -23.09
N LEU A 301 1.43 -18.44 -22.37
CA LEU A 301 2.76 -18.95 -22.70
C LEU A 301 2.83 -20.48 -22.66
N GLN A 302 2.17 -21.11 -21.67
CA GLN A 302 2.07 -22.57 -21.61
C GLN A 302 1.32 -23.15 -22.82
N ALA A 303 0.20 -22.54 -23.22
CA ALA A 303 -0.54 -22.96 -24.41
C ALA A 303 0.29 -22.81 -25.70
N GLN A 304 0.99 -21.69 -25.87
CA GLN A 304 1.90 -21.50 -27.01
C GLN A 304 3.03 -22.52 -27.05
N LEU A 305 3.55 -22.91 -25.88
CA LEU A 305 4.62 -23.89 -25.77
C LEU A 305 4.14 -25.32 -26.06
N GLU A 306 2.89 -25.64 -25.73
CA GLU A 306 2.23 -26.89 -26.14
C GLU A 306 1.99 -26.93 -27.66
N GLU A 307 1.52 -25.83 -28.26
CA GLU A 307 1.34 -25.72 -29.71
C GLU A 307 2.68 -25.86 -30.46
N LEU A 308 3.75 -25.24 -29.95
CA LEU A 308 5.11 -25.42 -30.49
C LEU A 308 5.62 -26.87 -30.38
N LYS A 309 5.30 -27.57 -29.29
CA LYS A 309 5.66 -28.99 -29.15
C LYS A 309 4.89 -29.86 -30.13
N GLU A 310 3.60 -29.61 -30.32
CA GLU A 310 2.77 -30.38 -31.23
C GLU A 310 3.21 -30.18 -32.69
N THR A 311 3.49 -28.93 -33.09
CA THR A 311 4.05 -28.63 -34.41
C THR A 311 5.42 -29.25 -34.61
N ALA A 312 6.31 -29.22 -33.61
CA ALA A 312 7.61 -29.89 -33.69
C ALA A 312 7.47 -31.42 -33.85
N LEU A 313 6.55 -32.05 -33.12
CA LEU A 313 6.28 -33.48 -33.22
C LEU A 313 5.73 -33.84 -34.60
N GLN A 314 4.84 -33.03 -35.18
CA GLN A 314 4.34 -33.22 -36.54
C GLN A 314 5.46 -33.14 -37.58
N VAL A 315 6.37 -32.17 -37.44
CA VAL A 315 7.54 -32.05 -38.33
C VAL A 315 8.46 -33.25 -38.20
N GLU A 316 8.70 -33.75 -36.99
CA GLU A 316 9.50 -34.96 -36.76
C GLU A 316 8.85 -36.20 -37.39
N GLN A 317 7.54 -36.38 -37.20
CA GLN A 317 6.79 -37.48 -37.82
C GLN A 317 6.83 -37.41 -39.35
N GLN A 318 6.71 -36.21 -39.92
CA GLN A 318 6.79 -36.00 -41.36
C GLN A 318 8.20 -36.32 -41.90
N ALA A 319 9.25 -35.89 -41.20
CA ALA A 319 10.62 -36.21 -41.57
C ALA A 319 10.90 -37.72 -41.50
N ASN A 320 10.42 -38.40 -40.46
CA ASN A 320 10.55 -39.85 -40.31
C ASN A 320 9.81 -40.60 -41.44
N ALA A 321 8.60 -40.18 -41.79
CA ALA A 321 7.86 -40.76 -42.91
C ALA A 321 8.58 -40.57 -44.25
N GLU A 322 9.24 -39.41 -44.45
CA GLU A 322 10.02 -39.13 -45.65
C GLU A 322 11.30 -40.00 -45.71
N ILE A 323 11.96 -40.22 -44.56
CA ILE A 323 13.09 -41.16 -44.44
C ILE A 323 12.64 -42.58 -44.78
N ASP A 324 11.53 -43.06 -44.20
CA ASP A 324 10.98 -44.39 -44.49
C ASP A 324 10.66 -44.57 -45.98
N ALA A 325 10.09 -43.55 -46.62
CA ALA A 325 9.84 -43.55 -48.06
C ALA A 325 11.15 -43.64 -48.86
N LYS A 326 12.17 -42.88 -48.48
CA LYS A 326 13.51 -42.92 -49.12
C LYS A 326 14.21 -44.26 -48.90
N GLU A 327 14.06 -44.88 -47.73
CA GLU A 327 14.59 -46.22 -47.48
C GLU A 327 13.90 -47.28 -48.34
N LEU A 328 12.59 -47.18 -48.53
CA LEU A 328 11.83 -48.04 -49.44
C LEU A 328 12.32 -47.89 -50.89
N GLU A 329 12.51 -46.65 -51.36
CA GLU A 329 13.11 -46.37 -52.68
C GLU A 329 14.52 -46.98 -52.80
N LEU A 330 15.37 -46.83 -51.78
CA LEU A 330 16.73 -47.39 -51.76
C LEU A 330 16.72 -48.93 -51.76
N ARG A 331 15.80 -49.56 -51.04
CA ARG A 331 15.61 -51.02 -51.05
C ARG A 331 15.16 -51.49 -52.43
N HIS A 332 14.26 -50.75 -53.08
CA HIS A 332 13.82 -51.04 -54.45
C HIS A 332 14.97 -50.94 -55.45
N LEU A 333 15.77 -49.87 -55.39
CA LEU A 333 16.97 -49.69 -56.22
C LEU A 333 18.01 -50.79 -55.98
N HIS A 334 18.21 -51.20 -54.72
CA HIS A 334 19.07 -52.34 -54.38
C HIS A 334 18.58 -53.66 -54.98
N LEU A 335 17.27 -53.92 -54.97
CA LEU A 335 16.67 -55.10 -55.61
C LEU A 335 16.84 -55.07 -57.14
N GLU A 336 16.70 -53.91 -57.77
CA GLU A 336 16.97 -53.73 -59.21
C GLU A 336 18.45 -53.92 -59.56
N LEU A 337 19.38 -53.38 -58.76
CA LEU A 337 20.82 -53.62 -58.92
C LEU A 337 21.17 -55.09 -58.73
N LYS A 338 20.52 -55.79 -57.80
CA LYS A 338 20.72 -57.23 -57.57
C LYS A 338 20.13 -58.08 -58.70
N LYS A 339 19.05 -57.63 -59.35
CA LYS A 339 18.52 -58.20 -60.60
C LYS A 339 19.51 -57.98 -61.76
N LYS A 340 20.00 -56.75 -61.96
CA LYS A 340 21.02 -56.43 -62.97
C LYS A 340 22.38 -57.10 -62.71
N GLY A 341 22.69 -57.40 -61.44
CA GLY A 341 23.90 -58.12 -61.02
C GLY A 341 23.84 -59.64 -61.21
N ARG A 342 22.67 -60.24 -61.48
CA ARG A 342 22.58 -61.66 -61.90
C ARG A 342 22.79 -61.84 -63.41
N ASP A 343 22.58 -60.79 -64.21
CA ASP A 343 22.78 -60.84 -65.67
C ASP A 343 24.18 -60.37 -66.11
N HIS A 344 25.05 -59.95 -65.19
CA HIS A 344 26.42 -59.49 -65.49
C HIS A 344 27.50 -60.47 -65.02
N ARG A 345 27.30 -61.77 -65.31
CA ARG A 345 28.44 -62.68 -65.55
C ARG A 345 28.54 -62.85 -67.05
N LEU A 346 29.22 -61.91 -67.71
CA LEU A 346 29.89 -61.97 -69.01
C LEU A 346 29.99 -60.53 -69.55
N ALA A 347 31.10 -60.23 -70.20
CA ALA A 347 31.49 -58.96 -70.81
C ALA A 347 32.06 -57.90 -69.83
N GLY A 348 33.40 -57.80 -69.85
CA GLY A 348 34.11 -56.61 -69.42
C GLY A 348 33.83 -55.43 -70.35
N GLY A 349 34.01 -54.22 -69.83
CA GLY A 349 33.88 -52.99 -70.59
C GLY A 349 34.08 -51.76 -69.71
N PHE A 350 35.31 -51.25 -69.73
CA PHE A 350 35.68 -49.90 -69.28
C PHE A 350 34.81 -48.85 -69.98
N ALA A 351 33.96 -48.11 -69.26
CA ALA A 351 33.37 -46.85 -69.78
C ALA A 351 32.70 -45.89 -68.77
N SER A 352 32.56 -46.18 -67.46
CA SER A 352 31.70 -45.36 -66.57
C SER A 352 32.41 -44.35 -65.65
N THR A 353 33.74 -44.35 -65.55
CA THR A 353 34.48 -43.58 -64.53
C THR A 353 34.53 -42.07 -64.75
N GLN A 354 34.07 -41.55 -65.89
CA GLN A 354 34.14 -40.11 -66.20
C GLN A 354 32.90 -39.33 -65.75
N SER A 355 31.71 -39.96 -65.72
CA SER A 355 30.46 -39.33 -65.29
C SER A 355 30.34 -39.22 -63.76
N ASP A 356 30.76 -40.26 -63.02
CA ASP A 356 30.77 -40.23 -61.55
C ASP A 356 31.79 -39.22 -61.00
N LYS A 357 32.92 -39.06 -61.69
CA LYS A 357 33.94 -38.05 -61.35
C LYS A 357 33.46 -36.62 -61.65
N GLN A 358 32.59 -36.44 -62.66
CA GLN A 358 31.94 -35.15 -62.93
C GLN A 358 30.86 -34.84 -61.89
N ASN A 359 30.00 -35.80 -61.52
CA ASN A 359 28.97 -35.62 -60.48
C ASN A 359 29.57 -35.35 -59.10
N LEU A 360 30.64 -36.06 -58.72
CA LEU A 360 31.37 -35.78 -57.47
C LEU A 360 32.02 -34.40 -57.48
N ASN A 361 32.56 -33.96 -58.62
CA ASN A 361 33.16 -32.63 -58.76
C ASN A 361 32.10 -31.52 -58.73
N GLU A 362 30.90 -31.74 -59.29
CA GLU A 362 29.77 -30.82 -59.14
C GLU A 362 29.26 -30.75 -57.70
N ARG A 363 29.15 -31.91 -57.02
CA ARG A 363 28.77 -31.97 -55.60
C ARG A 363 29.80 -31.25 -54.71
N LEU A 364 31.09 -31.42 -55.01
CA LEU A 364 32.17 -30.73 -54.31
C LEU A 364 32.06 -29.22 -54.51
N LYS A 365 31.87 -28.75 -55.75
CA LYS A 365 31.64 -27.32 -56.05
C LYS A 365 30.40 -26.76 -55.36
N HIS A 366 29.32 -27.54 -55.24
CA HIS A 366 28.12 -27.12 -54.52
C HIS A 366 28.37 -27.02 -53.01
N LEU A 367 29.12 -27.94 -52.42
CA LEU A 367 29.50 -27.88 -51.01
C LEU A 367 30.46 -26.72 -50.73
N THR A 368 31.43 -26.46 -51.61
CA THR A 368 32.34 -25.31 -51.47
C THR A 368 31.59 -23.98 -51.55
N ARG A 369 30.62 -23.83 -52.48
CA ARG A 369 29.76 -22.63 -52.51
C ARG A 369 28.91 -22.49 -51.26
N ARG A 370 28.41 -23.60 -50.72
CA ARG A 370 27.61 -23.60 -49.48
C ARG A 370 28.45 -23.21 -48.26
N GLU A 371 29.70 -23.64 -48.24
CA GLU A 371 30.69 -23.26 -47.22
C GLU A 371 31.02 -21.77 -47.32
N GLU A 372 31.28 -21.23 -48.51
CA GLU A 372 31.50 -19.80 -48.76
C GLU A 372 30.28 -18.94 -48.36
N GLU A 373 29.06 -19.39 -48.67
CA GLU A 373 27.81 -18.73 -48.24
C GLU A 373 27.68 -18.71 -46.71
N LEU A 374 27.96 -19.84 -46.06
CA LEU A 374 27.90 -19.94 -44.61
C LEU A 374 28.96 -19.05 -43.96
N GLU A 375 30.19 -19.03 -44.47
CA GLU A 375 31.25 -18.11 -44.01
C GLU A 375 30.84 -16.64 -44.17
N ALA A 376 30.25 -16.26 -45.30
CA ALA A 376 29.76 -14.89 -45.52
C ALA A 376 28.64 -14.51 -44.53
N THR A 377 27.73 -15.44 -44.23
CA THR A 377 26.71 -15.20 -43.20
C THR A 377 27.32 -15.11 -41.81
N ASN A 378 28.31 -15.95 -41.48
CA ASN A 378 28.96 -15.96 -40.18
C ASN A 378 29.74 -14.65 -39.95
N GLU A 379 30.43 -14.15 -40.98
CA GLU A 379 31.08 -12.84 -40.99
C GLU A 379 30.07 -11.69 -40.79
N LYS A 380 28.90 -11.76 -41.43
CA LYS A 380 27.82 -10.78 -41.22
C LYS A 380 27.30 -10.79 -39.78
N HIS A 381 27.21 -11.95 -39.15
CA HIS A 381 26.78 -12.09 -37.75
C HIS A 381 27.86 -11.59 -36.78
N LYS A 382 29.15 -11.90 -37.03
CA LYS A 382 30.28 -11.32 -36.28
C LYS A 382 30.28 -9.80 -36.31
N ARG A 383 30.07 -9.17 -37.48
CA ARG A 383 29.97 -7.70 -37.58
C ARG A 383 28.78 -7.12 -36.82
N LYS A 384 27.64 -7.82 -36.78
CA LYS A 384 26.48 -7.40 -35.97
C LYS A 384 26.77 -7.50 -34.47
N LEU A 385 27.41 -8.58 -34.03
CA LEU A 385 27.85 -8.76 -32.64
C LEU A 385 28.81 -7.66 -32.19
N LEU A 386 29.80 -7.32 -33.02
CA LEU A 386 30.73 -6.22 -32.73
C LEU A 386 30.02 -4.87 -32.61
N LYS A 387 29.03 -4.59 -33.48
CA LYS A 387 28.22 -3.37 -33.37
C LYS A 387 27.36 -3.33 -32.10
N MET A 388 26.79 -4.46 -31.70
CA MET A 388 26.04 -4.55 -30.45
C MET A 388 26.95 -4.37 -29.22
N GLN A 389 28.14 -4.97 -29.23
CA GLN A 389 29.13 -4.77 -28.16
C GLN A 389 29.57 -3.30 -28.05
N ALA A 390 29.82 -2.63 -29.17
CA ALA A 390 30.13 -1.20 -29.17
C ALA A 390 29.00 -0.36 -28.56
N LYS A 391 27.74 -0.69 -28.90
CA LYS A 391 26.56 0.02 -28.38
C LYS A 391 26.33 -0.22 -26.89
N ILE A 392 26.59 -1.44 -26.40
CA ILE A 392 26.55 -1.76 -24.97
C ILE A 392 27.62 -0.95 -24.23
N PHE A 393 28.83 -0.84 -24.80
CA PHE A 393 29.91 -0.06 -24.22
C PHE A 393 29.59 1.44 -24.14
N GLU A 394 28.97 2.01 -25.18
CA GLU A 394 28.49 3.40 -25.17
C GLU A 394 27.42 3.63 -24.09
N LEU A 395 26.42 2.75 -23.99
CA LEU A 395 25.38 2.85 -22.95
C LEU A 395 25.94 2.72 -21.54
N GLN A 396 26.94 1.84 -21.33
CA GLN A 396 27.63 1.72 -20.04
C GLN A 396 28.43 2.99 -19.69
N LYS A 397 28.97 3.69 -20.70
CA LYS A 397 29.68 4.95 -20.50
C LYS A 397 28.70 6.08 -20.15
N GLU A 398 27.59 6.21 -20.87
CA GLU A 398 26.54 7.20 -20.55
C GLU A 398 25.96 6.99 -19.15
N LEU A 399 25.74 5.73 -18.73
CA LEU A 399 25.26 5.43 -17.38
C LEU A 399 26.27 5.87 -16.30
N LYS A 400 27.58 5.71 -16.54
CA LYS A 400 28.62 6.18 -15.62
C LYS A 400 28.66 7.70 -15.52
N ASP A 401 28.53 8.39 -16.65
CA ASP A 401 28.56 9.86 -16.72
C ASP A 401 27.32 10.46 -16.03
N GLN A 402 26.13 9.86 -16.21
CA GLN A 402 24.91 10.24 -15.48
C GLN A 402 25.04 10.04 -13.97
N ASN A 403 25.64 8.93 -13.54
CA ASN A 403 25.82 8.65 -12.12
C ASN A 403 26.78 9.67 -11.48
N GLN A 404 27.88 10.03 -12.16
CA GLN A 404 28.80 11.06 -11.72
C GLN A 404 28.13 12.44 -11.60
N HIS A 405 27.31 12.82 -12.58
CA HIS A 405 26.58 14.08 -12.55
C HIS A 405 25.55 14.14 -11.41
N THR A 406 24.89 13.02 -11.12
CA THR A 406 23.94 12.88 -10.00
C THR A 406 24.66 13.00 -8.65
N THR A 407 25.85 12.42 -8.50
CA THR A 407 26.63 12.59 -7.25
C THR A 407 27.10 14.02 -7.03
N VAL A 408 27.53 14.73 -8.07
CA VAL A 408 27.99 16.13 -7.95
C VAL A 408 26.84 17.05 -7.54
N THR A 409 25.67 16.88 -8.15
CA THR A 409 24.46 17.66 -7.81
C THR A 409 23.99 17.39 -6.38
N LEU A 410 24.04 16.14 -5.91
CA LEU A 410 23.73 15.81 -4.51
C LEU A 410 24.71 16.44 -3.52
N ASP A 411 26.00 16.52 -3.85
CA ASP A 411 27.00 17.17 -2.99
C ASP A 411 26.78 18.70 -2.93
N GLU A 412 26.44 19.33 -4.06
CA GLU A 412 26.06 20.76 -4.10
C GLU A 412 24.79 21.05 -3.28
N ASP A 413 23.76 20.21 -3.42
CA ASP A 413 22.52 20.32 -2.64
C ASP A 413 22.78 20.10 -1.14
N LYS A 414 23.66 19.17 -0.79
CA LYS A 414 24.07 18.93 0.61
C LYS A 414 24.79 20.14 1.18
N ILE A 415 25.66 20.80 0.42
CA ILE A 415 26.34 22.03 0.83
C ILE A 415 25.31 23.16 1.02
N ARG A 416 24.34 23.31 0.10
CA ARG A 416 23.26 24.32 0.22
C ARG A 416 22.39 24.09 1.45
N LEU A 417 21.95 22.86 1.69
CA LEU A 417 21.12 22.53 2.86
C LEU A 417 21.88 22.72 4.18
N THR A 418 23.18 22.46 4.18
CA THR A 418 24.04 22.68 5.36
C THR A 418 24.16 24.18 5.66
N SER A 419 24.30 25.03 4.64
CA SER A 419 24.39 26.49 4.84
C SER A 419 23.05 27.12 5.24
N GLU A 420 21.92 26.62 4.71
CA GLU A 420 20.58 27.02 5.14
C GLU A 420 20.30 26.65 6.60
N ARG A 421 20.62 25.42 7.01
CA ARG A 421 20.52 24.99 8.42
C ARG A 421 21.32 25.93 9.32
N ASP A 422 22.57 26.23 8.97
CA ASP A 422 23.44 27.09 9.78
C ASP A 422 22.93 28.54 9.82
N PHE A 423 22.32 29.02 8.74
CA PHE A 423 21.66 30.32 8.70
C PHE A 423 20.47 30.37 9.66
N PHE A 424 19.55 29.41 9.59
CA PHE A 424 18.37 29.38 10.47
C PHE A 424 18.74 29.14 11.93
N GLN A 425 19.78 28.35 12.21
CA GLN A 425 20.28 28.16 13.56
C GLN A 425 20.86 29.46 14.14
N LYS A 426 21.66 30.21 13.36
CA LYS A 426 22.16 31.54 13.78
C LYS A 426 21.02 32.52 14.00
N GLU A 427 20.01 32.50 13.13
CA GLU A 427 18.86 33.40 13.24
C GLU A 427 17.99 33.08 14.45
N TYR A 428 17.80 31.79 14.75
CA TYR A 428 17.15 31.32 15.98
C TYR A 428 17.90 31.81 17.23
N LEU A 429 19.22 31.62 17.30
CA LEU A 429 20.03 32.13 18.42
C LEU A 429 19.96 33.67 18.55
N ARG A 430 19.92 34.39 17.42
CA ARG A 430 19.77 35.86 17.39
C ARG A 430 18.40 36.30 17.91
N LEU A 431 17.34 35.57 17.56
CA LEU A 431 15.97 35.86 18.00
C LEU A 431 15.77 35.55 19.49
N MET A 432 16.34 34.42 19.95
CA MET A 432 16.37 34.05 21.37
C MET A 432 17.19 35.04 22.20
N SER A 433 18.28 35.60 21.65
CA SER A 433 19.06 36.66 22.32
C SER A 433 18.32 38.01 22.41
N LYS A 434 17.25 38.21 21.62
CA LYS A 434 16.44 39.45 21.62
C LYS A 434 15.15 39.32 22.44
N SER A 435 14.59 38.12 22.56
CA SER A 435 13.37 37.88 23.34
C SER A 435 13.73 37.70 24.81
N GLY A 436 13.42 38.70 25.62
CA GLY A 436 13.77 38.71 27.05
C GLY A 436 15.04 39.48 27.39
N SER A 437 15.35 40.57 26.66
CA SER A 437 16.35 41.51 27.15
C SER A 437 15.98 41.95 28.58
N GLU A 438 16.93 41.87 29.52
CA GLU A 438 16.70 42.28 30.92
C GLU A 438 16.09 43.70 31.02
N SER A 439 16.35 44.55 30.02
CA SER A 439 15.74 45.87 29.87
C SER A 439 14.22 45.86 29.62
N GLU A 440 13.71 44.93 28.81
CA GLU A 440 12.28 44.83 28.50
C GLU A 440 11.50 44.21 29.68
N VAL A 441 12.09 43.23 30.34
CA VAL A 441 11.56 42.64 31.57
C VAL A 441 11.59 43.66 32.72
N ALA A 442 12.65 44.45 32.85
CA ALA A 442 12.74 45.52 33.84
C ALA A 442 11.72 46.65 33.58
N PHE A 443 11.48 46.99 32.30
CA PHE A 443 10.48 47.99 31.92
C PHE A 443 9.05 47.52 32.25
N LEU A 444 8.71 46.27 31.93
CA LEU A 444 7.40 45.69 32.26
C LEU A 444 7.21 45.54 33.78
N HIS A 445 8.25 45.15 34.53
CA HIS A 445 8.19 45.12 35.99
C HIS A 445 8.02 46.51 36.61
N ALA A 446 8.67 47.54 36.06
CA ALA A 446 8.48 48.92 36.52
C ALA A 446 7.05 49.43 36.24
N GLN A 447 6.47 49.04 35.11
CA GLN A 447 5.10 49.40 34.75
C GLN A 447 4.06 48.68 35.63
N ILE A 448 4.28 47.41 35.94
CA ILE A 448 3.45 46.64 36.89
C ILE A 448 3.51 47.27 38.28
N LYS A 449 4.72 47.59 38.78
CA LYS A 449 4.90 48.22 40.09
C LYS A 449 4.21 49.58 40.20
N SER A 450 4.29 50.39 39.15
CA SER A 450 3.58 51.69 39.08
C SER A 450 2.05 51.50 39.16
N LYS A 451 1.51 50.51 38.44
CA LYS A 451 0.07 50.19 38.48
C LYS A 451 -0.39 49.60 39.81
N ASP A 452 0.45 48.80 40.46
CA ASP A 452 0.19 48.27 41.80
C ASP A 452 0.17 49.38 42.85
N ASP A 453 1.04 50.39 42.72
CA ASP A 453 1.07 51.53 43.63
C ASP A 453 -0.12 52.48 43.41
N GLU A 454 -0.58 52.68 42.17
CA GLU A 454 -1.87 53.33 41.87
C GLU A 454 -3.06 52.58 42.48
N LEU A 455 -3.10 51.24 42.35
CA LEU A 455 -4.15 50.43 42.97
C LEU A 455 -4.10 50.49 44.50
N ARG A 456 -2.91 50.61 45.08
CA ARG A 456 -2.73 50.77 46.54
C ARG A 456 -3.22 52.14 47.02
N ALA A 457 -2.94 53.20 46.25
CA ALA A 457 -3.44 54.54 46.52
C ALA A 457 -4.97 54.60 46.42
N LEU A 458 -5.55 54.05 45.36
CA LEU A 458 -7.01 53.96 45.18
C LEU A 458 -7.69 53.13 46.28
N ARG A 459 -7.06 52.03 46.73
CA ARG A 459 -7.56 51.25 47.88
C ARG A 459 -7.51 52.02 49.20
N ASN A 460 -6.52 52.88 49.39
CA ASN A 460 -6.42 53.75 50.58
C ASN A 460 -7.44 54.90 50.54
N GLU A 461 -7.78 55.42 49.36
CA GLU A 461 -8.81 56.44 49.17
C GLU A 461 -10.24 55.87 49.32
N LEU A 462 -10.47 54.62 48.93
CA LEU A 462 -11.76 53.93 49.05
C LEU A 462 -12.10 53.44 50.47
N PHE A 463 -11.12 53.38 51.38
CA PHE A 463 -11.33 52.95 52.78
C PHE A 463 -10.48 53.73 53.79
N PRO A 464 -10.79 55.00 54.11
CA PRO A 464 -10.18 55.68 55.23
C PRO A 464 -10.89 55.29 56.53
N GLY A 465 -10.46 54.17 57.13
CA GLY A 465 -10.79 53.84 58.53
C GLY A 465 -11.57 52.54 58.72
N ALA A 466 -10.86 51.44 58.90
CA ALA A 466 -11.40 50.23 59.52
C ALA A 466 -10.39 49.70 60.54
N LYS A 467 -10.45 50.25 61.75
CA LYS A 467 -9.96 49.57 62.97
C LYS A 467 -11.04 49.71 64.05
N LEU A 468 -11.32 48.57 64.69
CA LEU A 468 -12.12 48.34 65.91
C LEU A 468 -13.63 48.24 65.68
N GLN A 469 -14.42 47.45 66.40
CA GLN A 469 -14.30 46.16 67.12
C GLN A 469 -15.74 45.87 67.59
N PHE A 470 -16.20 44.62 67.47
CA PHE A 470 -17.30 43.94 68.20
C PHE A 470 -18.48 44.70 68.87
N SER A 471 -19.69 44.23 68.55
CA SER A 471 -20.79 43.79 69.46
C SER A 471 -22.17 44.50 69.28
N PRO A 472 -23.31 43.79 69.49
CA PRO A 472 -24.62 44.15 68.91
C PRO A 472 -25.66 44.66 69.93
N GLN A 473 -26.59 45.54 69.51
CA GLN A 473 -28.05 45.54 69.82
C GLN A 473 -28.75 46.91 69.63
N LYS A 474 -30.04 46.81 69.25
CA LYS A 474 -31.21 47.67 69.58
C LYS A 474 -31.46 49.00 68.83
N SER A 475 -32.43 48.92 67.91
CA SER A 475 -33.75 49.59 67.87
C SER A 475 -33.95 51.06 68.32
N VAL A 476 -34.79 51.77 67.53
CA VAL A 476 -35.59 53.01 67.81
C VAL A 476 -34.74 54.30 67.68
N GLN A 477 -35.12 55.43 67.05
CA GLN A 477 -36.37 56.21 66.99
C GLN A 477 -36.27 57.29 65.88
N TYR A 478 -37.41 57.75 65.34
CA TYR A 478 -37.55 58.97 64.53
C TYR A 478 -37.53 60.24 65.41
N GLU A 479 -36.92 61.33 64.95
CA GLU A 479 -36.85 62.66 65.61
C GLU A 479 -37.07 63.71 64.50
N THR A 480 -38.24 64.33 64.33
CA THR A 480 -38.94 65.43 65.07
C THR A 480 -38.19 66.77 65.13
N LEU A 481 -38.85 67.79 64.59
CA LEU A 481 -38.50 69.21 64.46
C LEU A 481 -38.12 69.93 65.77
N PRO A 482 -37.40 71.07 65.69
CA PRO A 482 -37.25 72.01 66.81
C PRO A 482 -38.18 73.25 66.70
N PRO A 483 -38.63 73.83 67.84
CA PRO A 483 -39.37 75.09 67.89
C PRO A 483 -38.66 76.23 68.65
N ALA A 484 -39.22 77.43 68.42
CA ALA A 484 -39.37 78.59 69.31
C ALA A 484 -38.17 79.52 69.62
N THR A 485 -38.42 80.82 69.40
CA THR A 485 -38.16 81.87 70.41
C THR A 485 -39.17 83.02 70.24
N ALA A 486 -39.63 83.51 71.39
CA ALA A 486 -40.69 84.50 71.61
C ALA A 486 -40.15 85.92 71.80
N SER A 487 -41.05 86.92 71.80
CA SER A 487 -41.14 88.07 72.76
C SER A 487 -42.24 89.04 72.25
N SER A 488 -43.38 89.23 72.94
CA SER A 488 -43.70 90.28 73.95
C SER A 488 -43.61 91.70 73.37
N CYS A 489 -44.57 92.65 73.50
CA CYS A 489 -45.43 93.01 74.62
C CYS A 489 -46.54 94.02 74.21
N THR A 490 -47.69 93.96 74.89
CA THR A 490 -48.63 95.02 75.36
C THR A 490 -48.60 96.42 74.67
N SER A 491 -49.72 97.02 74.24
CA SER A 491 -50.78 97.55 75.12
C SER A 491 -51.82 98.39 74.35
N THR A 492 -53.02 98.47 74.94
CA THR A 492 -54.02 99.56 74.89
C THR A 492 -54.88 99.80 73.64
N ALA A 493 -56.17 99.98 73.94
CA ALA A 493 -57.31 100.09 73.05
C ALA A 493 -57.40 101.41 72.28
N ASN A 494 -57.91 101.30 71.04
CA ASN A 494 -58.88 102.17 70.34
C ASN A 494 -58.48 102.48 68.89
N SER A 495 -58.71 101.54 67.95
CA SER A 495 -59.22 101.81 66.58
C SER A 495 -59.55 100.51 65.81
N ASN A 496 -60.31 99.60 66.43
CA ASN A 496 -60.31 98.16 66.07
C ASN A 496 -61.18 97.74 64.87
N ARG A 497 -61.25 98.54 63.81
CA ARG A 497 -61.92 98.11 62.55
C ARG A 497 -61.02 98.14 61.32
N SER A 498 -59.88 98.83 61.39
CA SER A 498 -58.85 98.84 60.32
C SER A 498 -57.78 97.76 60.54
N ASP A 499 -57.36 97.50 61.77
CA ASP A 499 -56.25 96.58 62.08
C ASP A 499 -56.60 95.10 61.94
N CYS A 500 -57.86 94.70 62.13
CA CYS A 500 -58.27 93.30 61.95
C CYS A 500 -58.30 92.89 60.47
N VAL A 501 -58.64 93.84 59.59
CA VAL A 501 -58.60 93.67 58.13
C VAL A 501 -57.15 93.62 57.65
N GLN A 502 -56.30 94.51 58.17
CA GLN A 502 -54.86 94.51 57.87
C GLN A 502 -54.16 93.21 58.31
N ALA A 503 -54.51 92.66 59.47
CA ALA A 503 -53.99 91.37 59.94
C ALA A 503 -54.47 90.17 59.12
N ALA A 504 -55.70 90.22 58.58
CA ALA A 504 -56.22 89.19 57.69
C ALA A 504 -55.55 89.23 56.30
N ILE A 505 -55.39 90.42 55.73
CA ILE A 505 -54.63 90.64 54.48
C ILE A 505 -53.19 90.13 54.65
N GLY A 506 -52.53 90.49 55.75
CA GLY A 506 -51.17 90.02 56.02
C GLY A 506 -51.03 88.51 56.23
N ARG A 507 -52.10 87.77 56.58
CA ARG A 507 -52.08 86.29 56.60
C ARG A 507 -52.17 85.72 55.20
N VAL A 508 -53.11 86.23 54.39
CA VAL A 508 -53.30 85.80 53.00
C VAL A 508 -52.06 86.11 52.16
N GLU A 509 -51.41 87.25 52.39
CA GLU A 509 -50.14 87.58 51.73
C GLU A 509 -49.02 86.61 52.11
N ARG A 510 -48.90 86.23 53.39
CA ARG A 510 -47.95 85.21 53.84
C ARG A 510 -48.25 83.84 53.23
N GLU A 511 -49.51 83.42 53.21
CA GLU A 511 -49.92 82.15 52.58
C GLU A 511 -49.63 82.15 51.08
N ARG A 512 -49.90 83.26 50.39
CA ARG A 512 -49.55 83.46 48.97
C ARG A 512 -48.04 83.37 48.76
N ASP A 513 -47.25 84.01 49.61
CA ASP A 513 -45.80 84.05 49.49
C ASP A 513 -45.17 82.68 49.83
N CYS A 514 -45.73 81.96 50.81
CA CYS A 514 -45.39 80.55 51.08
C CYS A 514 -45.71 79.65 49.87
N ALA A 515 -46.91 79.76 49.29
CA ALA A 515 -47.30 78.98 48.12
C ALA A 515 -46.43 79.30 46.89
N ARG A 516 -46.02 80.58 46.72
CA ARG A 516 -45.07 80.97 45.67
C ARG A 516 -43.69 80.35 45.89
N SER A 517 -43.19 80.35 47.12
CA SER A 517 -41.91 79.72 47.46
C SER A 517 -41.94 78.20 47.24
N GLU A 518 -43.04 77.53 47.60
CA GLU A 518 -43.23 76.11 47.33
C GLU A 518 -43.33 75.79 45.84
N LEU A 519 -44.07 76.60 45.07
CA LEU A 519 -44.14 76.47 43.62
C LEU A 519 -42.75 76.59 42.98
N GLU A 520 -41.94 77.55 43.43
CA GLU A 520 -40.59 77.75 42.91
C GLU A 520 -39.67 76.59 43.30
N ARG A 521 -39.78 76.05 44.53
CA ARG A 521 -39.06 74.84 44.94
C ARG A 521 -39.40 73.65 44.04
N VAL A 522 -40.68 73.42 43.78
CA VAL A 522 -41.13 72.33 42.90
C VAL A 522 -40.68 72.54 41.46
N ARG A 523 -40.60 73.79 40.97
CA ARG A 523 -40.01 74.09 39.66
C ARG A 523 -38.53 73.75 39.61
N CYS A 524 -37.76 74.16 40.62
CA CYS A 524 -36.34 73.80 40.73
C CYS A 524 -36.14 72.28 40.81
N GLU A 525 -36.95 71.57 41.61
CA GLU A 525 -36.92 70.11 41.71
C GLU A 525 -37.22 69.45 40.35
N ARG A 526 -38.28 69.90 39.65
CA ARG A 526 -38.62 69.43 38.30
C ARG A 526 -37.49 69.66 37.32
N ASP A 527 -36.89 70.83 37.32
CA ASP A 527 -35.83 71.17 36.37
C ASP A 527 -34.55 70.38 36.66
N THR A 528 -34.23 70.18 37.94
CA THR A 528 -33.16 69.26 38.38
C THR A 528 -33.42 67.82 37.93
N LEU A 529 -34.66 67.33 38.03
CA LEU A 529 -35.02 65.99 37.58
C LEU A 529 -34.92 65.84 36.06
N ARG A 530 -35.30 66.87 35.29
CA ARG A 530 -35.15 66.88 33.83
C ARG A 530 -33.69 66.86 33.40
N GLU A 531 -32.84 67.64 34.06
CA GLU A 531 -31.40 67.65 33.80
C GLU A 531 -30.77 66.29 34.12
N LYS A 532 -31.10 65.70 35.28
CA LYS A 532 -30.66 64.34 35.64
C LYS A 532 -31.11 63.30 34.62
N GLN A 533 -32.36 63.37 34.17
CA GLN A 533 -32.87 62.46 33.14
C GLN A 533 -32.12 62.63 31.81
N LEU A 534 -31.82 63.88 31.41
CA LEU A 534 -31.05 64.16 30.20
C LEU A 534 -29.63 63.60 30.29
N CYS A 535 -28.93 63.82 31.41
CA CYS A 535 -27.59 63.26 31.65
C CYS A 535 -27.60 61.72 31.63
N ASN A 536 -28.59 61.09 32.25
CA ASN A 536 -28.73 59.62 32.22
C ASN A 536 -28.95 59.09 30.80
N VAL A 537 -29.77 59.77 29.99
CA VAL A 537 -29.98 59.39 28.58
C VAL A 537 -28.71 59.55 27.76
N GLN A 538 -27.93 60.62 27.99
CA GLN A 538 -26.64 60.84 27.34
C GLN A 538 -25.62 59.76 27.70
N LEU A 539 -25.47 59.44 28.98
CA LEU A 539 -24.58 58.37 29.45
C LEU A 539 -24.95 57.03 28.82
N HIS A 540 -26.24 56.66 28.81
CA HIS A 540 -26.68 55.42 28.17
C HIS A 540 -26.44 55.41 26.65
N ALA A 541 -26.56 56.55 25.97
CA ALA A 541 -26.26 56.64 24.55
C ALA A 541 -24.75 56.44 24.27
N GLU A 542 -23.88 56.99 25.12
CA GLU A 542 -22.43 56.82 25.05
C GLU A 542 -22.02 55.36 25.33
N GLU A 543 -22.59 54.74 26.37
CA GLU A 543 -22.38 53.32 26.70
C GLU A 543 -22.78 52.41 25.53
N LEU A 544 -23.94 52.67 24.92
CA LEU A 544 -24.42 51.90 23.78
C LEU A 544 -23.50 52.07 22.57
N GLN A 545 -22.98 53.28 22.34
CA GLN A 545 -22.03 53.54 21.26
C GLN A 545 -20.69 52.83 21.49
N ALA A 546 -20.17 52.83 22.72
CA ALA A 546 -18.95 52.09 23.07
C ALA A 546 -19.12 50.58 22.87
N LEU A 547 -20.28 50.03 23.24
CA LEU A 547 -20.61 48.62 23.00
C LEU A 547 -20.73 48.30 21.50
N ARG A 548 -21.27 49.21 20.69
CA ARG A 548 -21.32 49.05 19.22
C ARG A 548 -19.93 49.01 18.60
N MET A 549 -19.07 49.98 18.92
CA MET A 549 -17.68 50.01 18.44
C MET A 549 -16.93 48.73 18.83
N ARG A 550 -17.06 48.27 20.08
CA ARG A 550 -16.44 47.02 20.53
C ARG A 550 -16.96 45.80 19.77
N ASN A 551 -18.26 45.75 19.47
CA ASN A 551 -18.83 44.66 18.65
C ASN A 551 -18.29 44.70 17.21
N GLU A 552 -18.13 45.88 16.61
CA GLU A 552 -17.54 46.04 15.27
C GLU A 552 -16.08 45.55 15.26
N GLU A 553 -15.26 45.96 16.22
CA GLU A 553 -13.88 45.49 16.36
C GLU A 553 -13.78 43.96 16.52
N LEU A 554 -14.66 43.38 17.35
CA LEU A 554 -14.72 41.93 17.53
C LEU A 554 -15.15 41.21 16.24
N ASN A 555 -16.10 41.78 15.50
CA ASN A 555 -16.54 41.23 14.21
C ASN A 555 -15.42 41.30 13.16
N ASP A 556 -14.65 42.40 13.10
CA ASP A 556 -13.52 42.51 12.19
C ASP A 556 -12.39 41.54 12.55
N ARG A 557 -12.14 41.33 13.84
CA ARG A 557 -11.19 40.32 14.31
C ARG A 557 -11.64 38.90 13.97
N LEU A 558 -12.93 38.60 14.10
CA LEU A 558 -13.50 37.32 13.66
C LEU A 558 -13.30 37.12 12.17
N ARG A 559 -13.61 38.12 11.33
CA ARG A 559 -13.39 38.06 9.88
C ARG A 559 -11.92 37.85 9.52
N GLN A 560 -10.99 38.46 10.26
CA GLN A 560 -9.56 38.25 10.03
C GLN A 560 -9.16 36.81 10.37
N LEU A 561 -9.55 36.30 11.54
CA LEU A 561 -9.27 34.91 11.93
C LEU A 561 -9.87 33.89 10.96
N GLU A 562 -11.06 34.17 10.42
CA GLU A 562 -11.67 33.32 9.40
C GLU A 562 -10.88 33.32 8.08
N ARG A 563 -10.29 34.46 7.67
CA ARG A 563 -9.40 34.52 6.49
C ARG A 563 -8.13 33.72 6.76
N ASP A 564 -7.46 33.97 7.87
CA ASP A 564 -6.22 33.29 8.25
C ASP A 564 -6.43 31.77 8.31
N ASN A 565 -7.58 31.32 8.84
CA ASN A 565 -7.93 29.90 8.90
C ASN A 565 -8.19 29.30 7.49
N ARG A 566 -8.80 30.05 6.57
CA ARG A 566 -8.95 29.60 5.16
C ARG A 566 -7.59 29.49 4.47
N ASP A 567 -6.73 30.48 4.64
CA ASP A 567 -5.39 30.51 4.03
C ASP A 567 -4.52 29.36 4.57
N LEU A 568 -4.51 29.15 5.89
CA LEU A 568 -3.81 28.02 6.52
C LEU A 568 -4.34 26.66 6.04
N ASN A 569 -5.66 26.48 5.96
CA ASN A 569 -6.23 25.22 5.44
C ASN A 569 -5.90 25.01 3.96
N SER A 570 -5.86 26.09 3.16
CA SER A 570 -5.49 26.00 1.74
C SER A 570 -4.04 25.57 1.54
N ALA A 571 -3.13 25.99 2.44
CA ALA A 571 -1.72 25.57 2.43
C ALA A 571 -1.50 24.18 3.05
N ARG A 572 -2.37 23.77 3.99
CA ARG A 572 -2.27 22.46 4.66
C ARG A 572 -2.46 21.29 3.70
N LEU A 573 -3.49 21.35 2.86
CA LEU A 573 -3.83 20.29 1.90
C LEU A 573 -2.68 19.89 0.96
N PRO A 574 -2.02 20.81 0.23
CA PRO A 574 -0.89 20.45 -0.62
C PRO A 574 0.32 19.93 0.17
N ALA A 575 0.54 20.43 1.40
CA ALA A 575 1.60 19.92 2.26
C ALA A 575 1.30 18.47 2.73
N GLU A 576 0.06 18.16 3.09
CA GLU A 576 -0.40 16.80 3.41
C GLU A 576 -0.23 15.86 2.21
N THR A 577 -0.63 16.30 1.00
CA THR A 577 -0.43 15.52 -0.24
C THR A 577 1.04 15.25 -0.52
N ASN A 578 1.91 16.26 -0.42
CA ASN A 578 3.36 16.09 -0.61
C ASN A 578 3.96 15.13 0.42
N LEU A 579 3.49 15.20 1.67
CA LEU A 579 3.93 14.31 2.73
C LEU A 579 3.53 12.85 2.46
N VAL A 580 2.31 12.63 1.93
CA VAL A 580 1.86 11.29 1.50
C VAL A 580 2.75 10.78 0.37
N LEU A 581 2.98 11.57 -0.69
CA LEU A 581 3.84 11.17 -1.81
C LEU A 581 5.26 10.81 -1.36
N LEU A 582 5.87 11.63 -0.49
CA LEU A 582 7.18 11.34 0.07
C LEU A 582 7.19 10.06 0.94
N LYS A 583 6.11 9.80 1.69
CA LYS A 583 5.97 8.53 2.43
C LYS A 583 5.89 7.34 1.48
N GLU A 584 5.19 7.47 0.36
CA GLU A 584 5.11 6.41 -0.65
C GLU A 584 6.46 6.15 -1.31
N ASP A 585 7.20 7.20 -1.68
CA ASP A 585 8.56 7.10 -2.22
C ASP A 585 9.50 6.41 -1.24
N LEU A 586 9.44 6.76 0.05
CA LEU A 586 10.23 6.10 1.09
C LEU A 586 9.89 4.60 1.22
N VAL A 587 8.62 4.22 1.09
CA VAL A 587 8.20 2.81 1.11
C VAL A 587 8.71 2.08 -0.14
N GLN A 588 8.60 2.69 -1.33
CA GLN A 588 9.12 2.11 -2.57
C GLN A 588 10.64 1.90 -2.50
N MET A 589 11.38 2.89 -2.00
CA MET A 589 12.83 2.79 -1.82
C MET A 589 13.22 1.72 -0.79
N ARG A 590 12.48 1.59 0.32
CA ARG A 590 12.69 0.49 1.28
C ARG A 590 12.45 -0.88 0.65
N ASN A 591 11.37 -1.04 -0.11
CA ASN A 591 11.08 -2.29 -0.81
C ASN A 591 12.18 -2.63 -1.81
N ARG A 592 12.66 -1.64 -2.58
CA ARG A 592 13.78 -1.83 -3.52
C ARG A 592 15.09 -2.18 -2.81
N MET A 593 15.38 -1.60 -1.65
CA MET A 593 16.52 -2.01 -0.85
C MET A 593 16.38 -3.44 -0.34
N ALA A 594 15.18 -3.85 0.09
CA ALA A 594 14.93 -5.21 0.54
C ALA A 594 15.11 -6.23 -0.61
N THR A 595 14.61 -5.95 -1.81
CA THR A 595 14.80 -6.83 -2.97
C THR A 595 16.27 -6.93 -3.36
N MET A 596 17.00 -5.79 -3.44
CA MET A 596 18.44 -5.80 -3.72
C MET A 596 19.23 -6.56 -2.65
N GLN A 597 18.84 -6.46 -1.38
CA GLN A 597 19.46 -7.22 -0.30
C GLN A 597 19.25 -8.74 -0.50
N THR A 598 18.04 -9.17 -0.87
CA THR A 598 17.78 -10.59 -1.17
C THR A 598 18.56 -11.10 -2.38
N GLU A 599 18.73 -10.28 -3.43
CA GLU A 599 19.55 -10.61 -4.59
C GLU A 599 21.04 -10.73 -4.22
N ILE A 600 21.56 -9.82 -3.38
CA ILE A 600 22.94 -9.89 -2.87
C ILE A 600 23.15 -11.18 -2.09
N ASP A 601 22.20 -11.57 -1.24
CA ASP A 601 22.33 -12.79 -0.45
C ASP A 601 22.23 -14.05 -1.31
N GLN A 602 21.39 -14.06 -2.35
CA GLN A 602 21.39 -15.11 -3.38
C GLN A 602 22.75 -15.20 -4.10
N LEU A 603 23.28 -14.08 -4.59
CA LEU A 603 24.59 -14.05 -5.26
C LEU A 603 25.73 -14.53 -4.35
N LYS A 604 25.69 -14.23 -3.04
CA LYS A 604 26.66 -14.78 -2.08
C LYS A 604 26.56 -16.30 -1.96
N THR A 605 25.35 -16.86 -1.96
CA THR A 605 25.17 -18.31 -1.91
C THR A 605 25.67 -18.99 -3.19
N GLU A 606 25.38 -18.42 -4.37
CA GLU A 606 25.89 -18.91 -5.66
C GLU A 606 27.41 -18.84 -5.73
N ASN A 607 28.01 -17.73 -5.28
CA ASN A 607 29.47 -17.58 -5.26
C ASN A 607 30.14 -18.60 -4.31
N SER A 608 29.50 -18.90 -3.17
CA SER A 608 29.97 -19.94 -2.25
C SER A 608 29.91 -21.33 -2.91
N GLN A 609 28.87 -21.63 -3.69
CA GLN A 609 28.76 -22.87 -4.45
C GLN A 609 29.84 -22.98 -5.53
N ILE A 610 30.08 -21.90 -6.29
CA ILE A 610 31.14 -21.85 -7.30
C ILE A 610 32.51 -22.07 -6.65
N THR A 611 32.77 -21.47 -5.49
CA THR A 611 34.01 -21.65 -4.74
C THR A 611 34.20 -23.12 -4.34
N MET A 612 33.15 -23.77 -3.80
CA MET A 612 33.22 -25.20 -3.47
C MET A 612 33.48 -26.09 -4.70
N LEU A 613 32.86 -25.79 -5.84
CA LEU A 613 33.10 -26.51 -7.09
C LEU A 613 34.53 -26.29 -7.60
N ASN A 614 35.07 -25.07 -7.47
CA ASN A 614 36.45 -24.79 -7.83
C ASN A 614 37.43 -25.57 -6.95
N ASP A 615 37.21 -25.60 -5.63
CA ASP A 615 38.03 -26.39 -4.69
C ASP A 615 37.99 -27.90 -5.03
N GLN A 616 36.82 -28.41 -5.43
CA GLN A 616 36.70 -29.80 -5.89
C GLN A 616 37.48 -30.04 -7.19
N ASN A 617 37.38 -29.14 -8.17
CA ASN A 617 38.12 -29.22 -9.41
C ASN A 617 39.64 -29.15 -9.18
N GLU A 618 40.11 -28.29 -8.27
CA GLU A 618 41.52 -28.20 -7.91
C GLU A 618 42.05 -29.51 -7.30
N ARG A 619 41.26 -30.17 -6.43
CA ARG A 619 41.60 -31.50 -5.90
C ARG A 619 41.70 -32.54 -7.01
N ILE A 620 40.73 -32.57 -7.94
CA ILE A 620 40.74 -33.49 -9.07
C ILE A 620 41.96 -33.24 -9.97
N ILE A 621 42.28 -31.98 -10.27
CA ILE A 621 43.47 -31.61 -11.04
C ILE A 621 44.75 -32.05 -10.34
N ALA A 622 44.85 -31.87 -9.02
CA ALA A 622 46.00 -32.33 -8.23
C ALA A 622 46.17 -33.86 -8.32
N ASP A 623 45.08 -34.62 -8.22
CA ASP A 623 45.09 -36.08 -8.37
C ASP A 623 45.56 -36.52 -9.77
N TYR A 624 45.07 -35.88 -10.83
CA TYR A 624 45.51 -36.18 -12.19
C TYR A 624 46.96 -35.80 -12.44
N LYS A 625 47.44 -34.67 -11.89
CA LYS A 625 48.87 -34.30 -11.94
C LYS A 625 49.75 -35.33 -11.24
N SER A 626 49.33 -35.84 -10.08
CA SER A 626 50.04 -36.90 -9.36
C SER A 626 50.11 -38.19 -10.17
N LYS A 627 48.97 -38.63 -10.76
CA LYS A 627 48.90 -39.80 -11.64
C LYS A 627 49.80 -39.65 -12.88
N LEU A 628 49.82 -38.47 -13.49
CA LEU A 628 50.69 -38.16 -14.63
C LEU A 628 52.17 -38.28 -14.25
N LEU A 629 52.58 -37.67 -13.13
CA LEU A 629 53.95 -37.78 -12.61
C LEU A 629 54.37 -39.23 -12.40
N VAL A 630 53.48 -40.07 -11.86
CA VAL A 630 53.75 -41.51 -11.70
C VAL A 630 53.91 -42.19 -13.06
N ALA A 631 53.02 -41.93 -14.02
CA ALA A 631 53.10 -42.51 -15.35
C ALA A 631 54.38 -42.08 -16.10
N GLU A 632 54.80 -40.81 -15.98
CA GLU A 632 56.04 -40.30 -16.55
C GLU A 632 57.28 -40.99 -15.97
N ARG A 633 57.31 -41.22 -14.65
CA ARG A 633 58.38 -42.00 -14.00
C ARG A 633 58.43 -43.45 -14.49
N HIS A 634 57.27 -44.08 -14.67
CA HIS A 634 57.19 -45.44 -15.22
C HIS A 634 57.72 -45.48 -16.66
N ARG A 635 57.36 -44.49 -17.49
CA ARG A 635 57.85 -44.32 -18.85
C ARG A 635 59.36 -44.15 -18.90
N GLN A 636 59.92 -43.24 -18.08
CA GLN A 636 61.38 -43.05 -17.97
C GLN A 636 62.09 -44.35 -17.56
N THR A 637 61.53 -45.10 -16.61
CA THR A 637 62.09 -46.39 -16.19
C THR A 637 62.01 -47.44 -17.31
N ALA A 638 60.97 -47.40 -18.15
CA ALA A 638 60.87 -48.26 -19.33
C ALA A 638 61.88 -47.85 -20.43
N ASP A 639 62.07 -46.55 -20.67
CA ASP A 639 63.06 -46.03 -21.63
C ASP A 639 64.49 -46.43 -21.25
N VAL A 640 64.86 -46.29 -19.96
CA VAL A 640 66.16 -46.73 -19.45
C VAL A 640 66.34 -48.23 -19.68
N ARG A 641 65.32 -49.03 -19.37
CA ARG A 641 65.36 -50.48 -19.64
C ARG A 641 65.52 -50.79 -21.13
N ALA A 642 64.79 -50.11 -22.01
CA ALA A 642 64.94 -50.27 -23.45
C ALA A 642 66.36 -49.93 -23.92
N SER A 643 66.92 -48.81 -23.49
CA SER A 643 68.29 -48.40 -23.81
C SER A 643 69.35 -49.41 -23.33
N THR A 644 69.18 -50.00 -22.13
CA THR A 644 70.06 -51.07 -21.65
C THR A 644 69.96 -52.34 -22.50
N LEU A 645 68.75 -52.72 -22.92
CA LEU A 645 68.53 -53.87 -23.79
C LEU A 645 69.11 -53.64 -25.18
N ASP A 646 68.99 -52.44 -25.73
CA ASP A 646 69.57 -52.08 -27.03
C ASP A 646 71.10 -52.08 -26.98
N SER A 647 71.71 -51.57 -25.90
CA SER A 647 73.15 -51.64 -25.68
C SER A 647 73.65 -53.09 -25.57
N SER A 648 72.91 -53.95 -24.86
CA SER A 648 73.19 -55.39 -24.76
C SER A 648 73.05 -56.09 -26.12
N ARG A 649 72.00 -55.76 -26.89
CA ARG A 649 71.80 -56.28 -28.25
C ARG A 649 72.93 -55.89 -29.17
N GLU A 650 73.42 -54.66 -29.10
CA GLU A 650 74.55 -54.20 -29.90
C GLU A 650 75.84 -54.92 -29.53
N SER A 651 76.11 -55.10 -28.23
CA SER A 651 77.25 -55.90 -27.76
C SER A 651 77.19 -57.34 -28.28
N ASN A 652 76.03 -58.00 -28.16
CA ASN A 652 75.83 -59.36 -28.65
C ASN A 652 75.96 -59.42 -30.19
N ARG A 653 75.48 -58.40 -30.90
CA ARG A 653 75.63 -58.30 -32.36
C ARG A 653 77.10 -58.20 -32.76
N ASN A 654 77.88 -57.38 -32.06
CA ASN A 654 79.31 -57.24 -32.27
C ASN A 654 80.07 -58.56 -31.99
N GLU A 655 79.71 -59.26 -30.90
CA GLU A 655 80.27 -60.57 -30.58
C GLU A 655 79.94 -61.59 -31.68
N VAL A 656 78.69 -61.64 -32.16
CA VAL A 656 78.30 -62.50 -33.28
C VAL A 656 79.08 -62.16 -34.55
N THR A 657 79.32 -60.88 -34.86
CA THR A 657 80.14 -60.51 -36.01
C THR A 657 81.59 -60.94 -35.84
N GLN A 658 82.16 -60.83 -34.64
CA GLN A 658 83.53 -61.28 -34.34
C GLN A 658 83.65 -62.81 -34.46
N LEU A 659 82.70 -63.56 -33.90
CA LEU A 659 82.68 -65.02 -34.03
C LEU A 659 82.54 -65.44 -35.50
N ARG A 660 81.76 -64.71 -36.31
CA ARG A 660 81.67 -64.96 -37.76
C ARG A 660 83.00 -64.70 -38.47
N THR A 661 83.73 -63.65 -38.12
CA THR A 661 85.06 -63.39 -38.71
C THR A 661 86.07 -64.46 -38.29
N ASP A 662 86.05 -64.89 -37.03
CA ASP A 662 86.93 -65.94 -36.52
C ASP A 662 86.64 -67.29 -37.19
N ILE A 663 85.36 -67.65 -37.35
CA ILE A 663 84.94 -68.83 -38.14
C ILE A 663 85.43 -68.71 -39.58
N GLY A 664 85.33 -67.53 -40.19
CA GLY A 664 85.84 -67.27 -41.54
C GLY A 664 87.35 -67.50 -41.64
N ALA A 665 88.12 -66.98 -40.68
CA ALA A 665 89.56 -67.17 -40.61
C ALA A 665 89.93 -68.66 -40.40
N LEU A 666 89.26 -69.36 -39.49
CA LEU A 666 89.46 -70.80 -39.26
C LEU A 666 89.12 -71.65 -40.48
N ARG A 667 88.09 -71.29 -41.25
CA ARG A 667 87.79 -71.95 -42.52
C ARG A 667 88.91 -71.74 -43.54
N GLN A 668 89.46 -70.53 -43.62
CA GLN A 668 90.57 -70.24 -44.53
C GLN A 668 91.85 -71.00 -44.15
N THR A 669 92.17 -71.09 -42.85
CA THR A 669 93.31 -71.89 -42.38
C THR A 669 93.08 -73.38 -42.63
N TYR A 670 91.87 -73.89 -42.43
CA TYR A 670 91.50 -75.27 -42.77
C TYR A 670 91.74 -75.56 -44.25
N ILE A 671 91.26 -74.70 -45.16
CA ILE A 671 91.48 -74.86 -46.61
C ILE A 671 92.98 -74.85 -46.96
N SER A 672 93.75 -73.95 -46.33
CA SER A 672 95.21 -73.88 -46.54
C SER A 672 95.91 -75.17 -46.08
N LEU A 673 95.54 -75.70 -44.92
CA LEU A 673 96.08 -76.96 -44.40
C LEU A 673 95.67 -78.15 -45.26
N GLU A 674 94.45 -78.14 -45.80
CA GLU A 674 94.00 -79.18 -46.74
C GLU A 674 94.82 -79.16 -48.04
N HIS A 675 95.11 -77.97 -48.59
CA HIS A 675 95.97 -77.82 -49.76
C HIS A 675 97.43 -78.24 -49.47
N GLU A 676 97.96 -77.90 -48.29
CA GLU A 676 99.29 -78.34 -47.86
C GLU A 676 99.35 -79.86 -47.69
N LYS A 677 98.33 -80.46 -47.06
CA LYS A 677 98.17 -81.92 -46.95
C LYS A 677 98.16 -82.56 -48.34
N ASP A 678 97.37 -82.06 -49.28
CA ASP A 678 97.32 -82.59 -50.64
C ASP A 678 98.68 -82.45 -51.34
N THR A 679 99.36 -81.31 -51.16
CA THR A 679 100.72 -81.10 -51.70
C THR A 679 101.72 -82.12 -51.14
N LEU A 680 101.69 -82.36 -49.82
CA LEU A 680 102.54 -83.35 -49.16
C LEU A 680 102.23 -84.77 -49.62
N LEU A 681 100.94 -85.11 -49.83
CA LEU A 681 100.53 -86.39 -50.41
C LEU A 681 101.11 -86.58 -51.81
N HIS A 682 100.98 -85.59 -52.70
CA HIS A 682 101.58 -85.66 -54.05
C HIS A 682 103.11 -85.82 -54.00
N GLN A 683 103.78 -85.12 -53.07
CA GLN A 683 105.22 -85.27 -52.86
C GLN A 683 105.59 -86.66 -52.34
N LEU A 684 104.78 -87.22 -51.44
CA LEU A 684 104.96 -88.58 -50.92
C LEU A 684 104.76 -89.62 -52.02
N ASP A 685 103.71 -89.51 -52.84
CA ASP A 685 103.45 -90.39 -53.98
C ASP A 685 104.61 -90.32 -54.99
N SER A 686 105.05 -89.11 -55.36
CA SER A 686 106.19 -88.91 -56.27
C SER A 686 107.48 -89.54 -55.73
N LYS A 687 107.73 -89.43 -54.42
CA LYS A 687 108.88 -90.07 -53.77
C LYS A 687 108.73 -91.59 -53.73
N THR A 688 107.52 -92.09 -53.49
CA THR A 688 107.21 -93.52 -53.46
C THR A 688 107.40 -94.14 -54.84
N GLU A 689 106.91 -93.50 -55.90
CA GLU A 689 107.16 -93.90 -57.28
C GLU A 689 108.65 -93.90 -57.63
N ARG A 690 109.39 -92.86 -57.21
CA ARG A 690 110.84 -92.78 -57.44
C ARG A 690 111.59 -93.88 -56.68
N ALA A 691 111.22 -94.15 -55.44
CA ALA A 691 111.78 -95.24 -54.64
C ALA A 691 111.53 -96.59 -55.32
N TYR A 692 110.29 -96.85 -55.77
CA TYR A 692 109.95 -98.07 -56.51
C TYR A 692 110.77 -98.23 -57.81
N LYS A 693 110.95 -97.15 -58.58
CA LYS A 693 111.82 -97.15 -59.77
C LYS A 693 113.26 -97.51 -59.43
N LEU A 694 113.82 -96.88 -58.39
CA LEU A 694 115.18 -97.16 -57.92
C LEU A 694 115.32 -98.60 -57.38
N GLU A 695 114.31 -99.12 -56.68
CA GLU A 695 114.29 -100.52 -56.23
C GLU A 695 114.28 -101.49 -57.41
N TYR A 696 113.50 -101.20 -58.46
CA TYR A 696 113.48 -101.97 -59.69
C TYR A 696 114.83 -101.92 -60.41
N GLU A 697 115.41 -100.73 -60.59
CA GLU A 697 116.76 -100.56 -61.17
C GLU A 697 117.85 -101.28 -60.35
N LEU A 698 117.76 -101.23 -59.01
CA LEU A 698 118.67 -101.94 -58.12
C LEU A 698 118.51 -103.46 -58.24
N LYS A 699 117.28 -103.95 -58.39
CA LYS A 699 117.00 -105.37 -58.65
C LYS A 699 117.56 -105.81 -59.99
N ASP A 700 117.33 -105.05 -61.06
CA ASP A 700 117.90 -105.30 -62.40
C ASP A 700 119.43 -105.27 -62.38
N CYS A 701 120.05 -104.30 -61.68
CA CYS A 701 121.50 -104.26 -61.47
C CYS A 701 122.01 -105.48 -60.68
N LYS A 702 121.28 -105.93 -59.64
CA LYS A 702 121.63 -107.15 -58.89
C LYS A 702 121.53 -108.40 -59.76
N GLU A 703 120.49 -108.52 -60.58
CA GLU A 703 120.33 -109.64 -61.51
C GLU A 703 121.45 -109.65 -62.56
N LYS A 704 121.76 -108.49 -63.16
CA LYS A 704 122.91 -108.32 -64.06
C LYS A 704 124.24 -108.67 -63.39
N ARG A 705 124.46 -108.18 -62.16
CA ARG A 705 125.65 -108.52 -61.37
C ARG A 705 125.70 -110.02 -61.09
N ASN A 706 124.61 -110.64 -60.66
CA ASN A 706 124.56 -112.08 -60.41
C ASN A 706 124.82 -112.89 -61.69
N ALA A 707 124.30 -112.45 -62.85
CA ALA A 707 124.58 -113.08 -64.14
C ALA A 707 126.05 -112.93 -64.55
N LEU A 708 126.66 -111.77 -64.30
CA LEU A 708 128.11 -111.56 -64.48
C LEU A 708 128.92 -112.41 -63.51
N GLU A 709 128.53 -112.50 -62.22
CA GLU A 709 129.16 -113.39 -61.24
C GLU A 709 129.04 -114.87 -61.63
N GLN A 710 127.89 -115.28 -62.19
CA GLN A 710 127.69 -116.63 -62.73
C GLN A 710 128.59 -116.88 -63.95
N SER A 711 128.68 -115.93 -64.89
CA SER A 711 129.60 -116.01 -66.03
C SER A 711 131.06 -116.04 -65.59
N VAL A 712 131.43 -115.28 -64.55
CA VAL A 712 132.76 -115.35 -63.94
C VAL A 712 133.00 -116.73 -63.29
N LYS A 713 132.03 -117.28 -62.54
CA LYS A 713 132.13 -118.65 -62.00
C LYS A 713 132.25 -119.72 -63.07
N GLU A 714 131.49 -119.62 -64.17
CA GLU A 714 131.58 -120.53 -65.32
C GLU A 714 132.96 -120.42 -66.01
N LEU A 715 133.50 -119.20 -66.13
CA LEU A 715 134.86 -118.98 -66.62
C LEU A 715 135.93 -119.50 -65.63
N GLU A 716 135.72 -119.38 -64.32
CA GLU A 716 136.60 -119.95 -63.29
C GLU A 716 136.55 -121.49 -63.27
N GLU A 717 135.38 -122.09 -63.52
CA GLU A 717 135.21 -123.55 -63.65
C GLU A 717 135.78 -124.10 -64.97
N GLN A 718 135.77 -123.34 -66.07
CA GLN A 718 136.45 -123.71 -67.33
C GLN A 718 137.99 -123.65 -67.23
N VAL A 719 138.52 -123.03 -66.18
CA VAL A 719 139.97 -122.89 -65.93
C VAL A 719 140.48 -123.89 -64.87
N ARG A 720 139.59 -124.71 -64.27
CA ARG A 720 139.96 -125.90 -63.48
C ARG A 720 139.80 -127.18 -64.30
#